data_AF-A0A5N6EB21-F1
#
_entry.id   AF-A0A5N6EB21-F1
#
_cell.length_a   1.000
_cell.length_b   1.000
_cell.length_c   1.000
_cell.angle_alpha   90.00
_cell.angle_beta   90.00
_cell.angle_gamma   90.00
#
_symmetry.space_group_name_H-M   'P 1'
#
loop_
_entity.id
_entity.type
_entity.pdbx_description
1 polymer ?
#
loop_
_entity_poly.entity_id
_entity_poly.type
_entity_poly.pdbx_seq_one_letter_code
_entity_poly.pdbx_strand_id
1 'polypeptide(L)'
;MRNGRAIYAGIREFSAEENEVGLSAFLRDALGIEDDQFPSETYGQWQTSELSETIDGTAESQPTSLAPDLAPLVAVHVEQLPKGAYVRLRPLEAGYDPEDWKALLERYLRDNFTTLSTGEVLQVLGGRHESFKFLVDKIEPEGDGICIIDTDLEVDIVALTEDQARETYRRRLEKASRAIGTQGDSSTGGVLSIGEKVYGLVVPGAYVDYEIREWDRRDPIIITVECAVDADVSLFVSPLTARQRNRPREDQHLLSDFTTQPIKRVRIESTNVELEAAEALYVSVYAFDHHEYSDEYPQNQELPLQYKLQISANQSVDSDEDSKNTSAHGNPNDIQCGNCQQWVPQRTLVLHESFCLRNNVLCPQCRNVFQRRSSEWQNHWHCTQDSSYGNGVLIPQKGETDPDMHDPEVLVSGLTPHELVDGGRTTECHLCNKIVRLRDMKTHLRHHDLERLSKPPPRVCLNRNCGRTLDGRSVQSASTPGTDTLGLCSFCFGSLYVDTYDPEGKALRRRIERRYLSQMMTGCGKPWCQNEYCKNGRQARQPSSIPMNVTPLESMSVANILATIKPFVDAICLQSGNLNTAPFYFCTDQLGQQRRILAEMIAAEGSVASGKEYDLPWCVASVEATGGDLSKAREWLENWAPAKNEEARVLC
;
A
#
# COMPACT_ATOMS: atom_id res chain seq x y z
N MET A 1 3.03 50.91 -17.13
CA MET A 1 2.38 49.58 -17.19
C MET A 1 1.47 49.58 -18.41
N ARG A 2 1.74 48.75 -19.43
CA ARG A 2 1.02 48.77 -20.72
C ARG A 2 -0.38 48.12 -20.66
N ASN A 3 -0.58 47.12 -19.78
CA ASN A 3 -1.81 46.30 -19.77
C ASN A 3 -2.66 46.45 -18.49
N GLY A 4 -2.20 47.19 -17.48
CA GLY A 4 -2.94 47.43 -16.22
C GLY A 4 -3.25 46.21 -15.36
N ARG A 5 -2.79 45.01 -15.74
CA ARG A 5 -2.95 43.76 -14.99
C ARG A 5 -1.83 43.60 -13.98
N ALA A 6 -2.18 43.18 -12.76
CA ALA A 6 -1.26 42.80 -11.70
C ALA A 6 -1.66 41.42 -11.16
N ILE A 7 -0.68 40.60 -10.83
CA ILE A 7 -0.88 39.25 -10.30
C ILE A 7 0.14 39.01 -9.19
N TYR A 8 -0.27 38.27 -8.16
CA TYR A 8 0.63 37.84 -7.10
C TYR A 8 1.16 36.44 -7.39
N ALA A 9 2.48 36.29 -7.34
CA ALA A 9 3.15 35.01 -7.53
C ALA A 9 4.28 34.82 -6.50
N GLY A 10 4.43 33.60 -5.99
CA GLY A 10 5.60 33.23 -5.19
C GLY A 10 6.83 32.95 -6.05
N ILE A 11 7.99 33.24 -5.48
CA ILE A 11 9.29 32.97 -6.12
C ILE A 11 9.64 31.51 -5.90
N ARG A 12 9.92 30.78 -6.99
CA ARG A 12 10.34 29.37 -6.93
C ARG A 12 11.85 29.22 -6.76
N GLU A 13 12.64 30.00 -7.50
CA GLU A 13 14.10 29.95 -7.50
C GLU A 13 14.70 31.28 -7.96
N PHE A 14 15.98 31.51 -7.64
CA PHE A 14 16.77 32.69 -8.04
C PHE A 14 17.91 32.25 -8.97
N SER A 15 17.55 31.78 -10.16
CA SER A 15 18.47 31.18 -11.14
C SER A 15 18.59 31.98 -12.45
N ALA A 16 17.73 32.98 -12.66
CA ALA A 16 17.68 33.79 -13.88
C ALA A 16 18.85 34.79 -13.98
N GLU A 17 19.18 35.21 -15.21
CA GLU A 17 20.23 36.20 -15.47
C GLU A 17 19.84 37.60 -14.95
N GLU A 18 20.82 38.51 -14.84
CA GLU A 18 20.59 39.87 -14.33
C GLU A 18 19.59 40.64 -15.20
N ASN A 19 18.52 41.15 -14.57
CA ASN A 19 17.38 41.82 -15.21
C ASN A 19 16.44 40.91 -16.03
N GLU A 20 16.50 39.59 -15.85
CA GLU A 20 15.56 38.65 -16.45
C GLU A 20 14.68 37.96 -15.41
N VAL A 21 13.45 37.60 -15.79
CA VAL A 21 12.50 36.87 -14.93
C VAL A 21 11.86 35.73 -15.71
N GLY A 22 12.02 34.51 -15.20
CA GLY A 22 11.32 33.33 -15.72
C GLY A 22 9.86 33.29 -15.24
N LEU A 23 8.92 33.34 -16.17
CA LEU A 23 7.48 33.22 -15.89
C LEU A 23 6.93 31.90 -16.44
N SER A 24 6.08 31.22 -15.67
CA SER A 24 5.34 30.04 -16.13
C SER A 24 4.35 30.43 -17.24
N ALA A 25 3.96 29.46 -18.08
CA ALA A 25 2.96 29.68 -19.14
C ALA A 25 1.66 30.30 -18.60
N PHE A 26 1.25 29.88 -17.40
CA PHE A 26 0.11 30.42 -16.69
C PHE A 26 0.26 31.91 -16.31
N LEU A 27 1.41 32.31 -15.75
CA LEU A 27 1.65 33.71 -15.38
C LEU A 27 1.77 34.62 -16.61
N ARG A 28 2.30 34.09 -17.72
CA ARG A 28 2.34 34.80 -19.01
C ARG A 28 0.94 35.10 -19.53
N ASP A 29 0.06 34.10 -19.55
CA ASP A 29 -1.34 34.26 -19.98
C ASP A 29 -2.09 35.25 -19.07
N ALA A 30 -1.93 35.14 -17.74
CA ALA A 30 -2.54 36.05 -16.78
C ALA A 30 -2.09 37.52 -16.98
N LEU A 31 -0.80 37.75 -17.23
CA LEU A 31 -0.24 39.07 -17.53
C LEU A 31 -0.54 39.56 -18.96
N GLY A 32 -1.07 38.69 -19.83
CA GLY A 32 -1.34 38.98 -21.24
C GLY A 32 -0.06 39.13 -22.07
N ILE A 33 0.94 38.31 -21.79
CA ILE A 33 2.20 38.22 -22.54
C ILE A 33 2.05 37.06 -23.53
N GLU A 34 1.96 37.38 -24.81
CA GLU A 34 1.87 36.38 -25.89
C GLU A 34 3.26 35.86 -26.25
N ASP A 35 3.39 34.58 -26.56
CA ASP A 35 4.68 33.95 -26.89
C ASP A 35 5.33 34.53 -28.16
N ASP A 36 4.54 35.16 -29.03
CA ASP A 36 4.96 35.86 -30.24
C ASP A 36 5.77 37.15 -29.95
N GLN A 37 5.78 37.61 -28.69
CA GLN A 37 6.53 38.79 -28.23
C GLN A 37 7.99 38.47 -27.87
N PHE A 38 8.38 37.19 -27.93
CA PHE A 38 9.76 36.77 -27.78
C PHE A 38 10.36 36.48 -29.16
N PRO A 39 11.51 37.07 -29.53
CA PRO A 39 12.15 36.75 -30.80
C PRO A 39 12.52 35.26 -30.82
N SER A 40 11.88 34.50 -31.70
CA SER A 40 12.08 33.06 -31.86
C SER A 40 13.50 32.79 -32.37
N GLU A 41 14.41 32.40 -31.49
CA GLU A 41 15.67 31.78 -31.91
C GLU A 41 15.36 30.42 -32.55
N THR A 42 15.41 30.41 -33.87
CA THR A 42 15.23 29.21 -34.67
C THR A 42 16.42 28.29 -34.46
N TYR A 43 16.16 27.09 -33.93
CA TYR A 43 16.98 25.89 -33.90
C TYR A 43 18.21 25.91 -34.83
N GLY A 44 19.40 26.20 -34.26
CA GLY A 44 20.69 25.94 -34.89
C GLY A 44 21.11 24.49 -34.64
N GLN A 45 20.69 23.60 -35.53
CA GLN A 45 21.07 22.19 -35.53
C GLN A 45 22.57 22.05 -35.81
N TRP A 46 23.27 21.31 -34.93
CA TRP A 46 24.69 21.01 -35.07
C TRP A 46 24.92 20.10 -36.27
N GLN A 47 25.48 20.65 -37.35
CA GLN A 47 26.19 19.87 -38.35
C GLN A 47 27.65 20.32 -38.40
N THR A 48 28.49 19.40 -37.94
CA THR A 48 29.93 19.37 -38.10
C THR A 48 30.31 19.17 -39.57
N SER A 49 31.04 20.12 -40.17
CA SER A 49 31.91 19.83 -41.33
C SER A 49 32.96 20.94 -41.53
N GLU A 50 34.21 20.55 -41.28
CA GLU A 50 35.43 20.84 -42.04
C GLU A 50 35.89 22.30 -42.28
N LEU A 51 36.96 22.62 -41.54
CA LEU A 51 38.13 23.45 -41.88
C LEU A 51 38.20 24.07 -43.29
N SER A 52 38.35 25.39 -43.35
CA SER A 52 39.40 26.02 -44.17
C SER A 52 39.80 27.40 -43.66
N GLU A 53 41.09 27.67 -43.80
CA GLU A 53 41.90 28.74 -43.21
C GLU A 53 41.61 30.13 -43.80
N THR A 54 41.79 31.21 -43.03
CA THR A 54 42.86 32.22 -43.21
C THR A 54 42.66 33.50 -42.35
N ILE A 55 43.66 33.75 -41.51
CA ILE A 55 44.42 35.00 -41.28
C ILE A 55 43.72 36.33 -40.86
N ASP A 56 44.29 36.87 -39.77
CA ASP A 56 44.51 38.28 -39.35
C ASP A 56 43.52 39.05 -38.45
N GLY A 57 44.09 39.54 -37.35
CA GLY A 57 44.07 40.98 -37.04
C GLY A 57 43.02 41.50 -36.07
N THR A 58 43.40 41.56 -34.78
CA THR A 58 43.07 42.63 -33.81
C THR A 58 41.66 43.26 -33.84
N ALA A 59 40.80 42.92 -32.86
CA ALA A 59 39.84 43.86 -32.29
C ALA A 59 39.32 43.36 -30.92
N GLU A 60 39.29 44.27 -29.96
CA GLU A 60 38.75 44.10 -28.62
C GLU A 60 37.27 43.70 -28.67
N SER A 61 36.89 42.63 -27.99
CA SER A 61 35.48 42.23 -27.84
C SER A 61 34.79 43.12 -26.80
N GLN A 62 34.15 44.19 -27.29
CA GLN A 62 33.03 44.82 -26.58
C GLN A 62 31.88 43.82 -26.43
N PRO A 63 31.23 43.72 -25.25
CA PRO A 63 29.98 43.00 -25.14
C PRO A 63 28.92 43.79 -25.92
N THR A 64 28.46 43.22 -27.03
CA THR A 64 27.39 43.81 -27.83
C THR A 64 26.09 43.56 -27.08
N SER A 65 25.66 44.56 -26.29
CA SER A 65 24.30 44.63 -25.78
C SER A 65 23.34 44.68 -26.97
N LEU A 66 22.65 43.58 -27.26
CA LEU A 66 21.54 43.59 -28.20
C LEU A 66 20.38 44.42 -27.59
N ALA A 67 19.72 45.18 -28.46
CA ALA A 67 18.86 46.31 -28.11
C ALA A 67 17.63 45.93 -27.25
N PRO A 68 17.28 46.73 -26.21
CA PRO A 68 16.26 46.39 -25.21
C PRO A 68 14.79 46.64 -25.61
N ASP A 69 14.48 46.89 -26.88
CA ASP A 69 13.22 47.56 -27.26
C ASP A 69 12.05 46.65 -27.72
N LEU A 70 12.16 45.32 -27.60
CA LEU A 70 11.09 44.39 -28.06
C LEU A 70 10.62 43.34 -27.04
N ALA A 71 11.29 43.18 -25.90
CA ALA A 71 10.87 42.22 -24.88
C ALA A 71 9.77 42.79 -23.95
N PRO A 72 8.79 41.98 -23.52
CA PRO A 72 7.75 42.42 -22.60
C PRO A 72 8.34 42.79 -21.22
N LEU A 73 8.27 44.08 -20.86
CA LEU A 73 8.72 44.59 -19.56
C LEU A 73 7.67 44.33 -18.47
N VAL A 74 8.05 43.60 -17.42
CA VAL A 74 7.24 43.36 -16.23
C VAL A 74 7.81 44.11 -15.04
N ALA A 75 6.97 44.83 -14.31
CA ALA A 75 7.35 45.48 -13.05
C ALA A 75 7.13 44.53 -11.89
N VAL A 76 8.19 44.23 -11.13
CA VAL A 76 8.14 43.33 -9.97
C VAL A 76 8.20 44.16 -8.70
N HIS A 77 7.22 43.98 -7.82
CA HIS A 77 7.18 44.59 -6.49
C HIS A 77 7.16 43.49 -5.43
N VAL A 78 8.01 43.63 -4.41
CA VAL A 78 8.00 42.71 -3.26
C VAL A 78 6.92 43.18 -2.30
N GLU A 79 5.88 42.36 -2.12
CA GLU A 79 4.75 42.63 -1.25
C GLU A 79 4.47 41.43 -0.35
N GLN A 80 4.17 41.66 0.92
CA GLN A 80 3.87 40.61 1.89
C GLN A 80 2.35 40.45 2.03
N LEU A 81 1.83 39.34 1.52
CA LEU A 81 0.39 39.04 1.56
C LEU A 81 -0.04 38.43 2.90
N PRO A 82 -1.29 38.69 3.33
CA PRO A 82 -1.86 38.03 4.49
C PRO A 82 -2.11 36.54 4.21
N LYS A 83 -2.13 35.74 5.27
CA LYS A 83 -2.46 34.31 5.21
C LYS A 83 -3.94 34.11 4.90
N GLY A 84 -4.25 33.29 3.92
CA GLY A 84 -5.61 32.97 3.52
C GLY A 84 -6.31 32.05 4.52
N ALA A 85 -7.58 32.35 4.81
CA ALA A 85 -8.47 31.54 5.64
C ALA A 85 -9.61 30.93 4.83
N TYR A 86 -10.13 31.63 3.81
CA TYR A 86 -11.21 31.15 2.96
C TYR A 86 -11.02 31.59 1.52
N VAL A 87 -11.40 30.73 0.58
CA VAL A 87 -11.50 31.04 -0.85
C VAL A 87 -12.80 30.50 -1.45
N ARG A 88 -13.47 31.35 -2.21
CA ARG A 88 -14.62 30.97 -3.04
C ARG A 88 -14.21 30.86 -4.49
N LEU A 89 -14.38 29.67 -5.04
CA LEU A 89 -14.08 29.34 -6.42
C LEU A 89 -15.37 29.16 -7.21
N ARG A 90 -15.37 29.65 -8.44
CA ARG A 90 -16.50 29.51 -9.37
C ARG A 90 -16.04 28.80 -10.64
N PRO A 91 -16.53 27.59 -10.93
CA PRO A 91 -16.17 26.90 -12.16
C PRO A 91 -16.73 27.65 -13.36
N LEU A 92 -15.91 27.78 -14.40
CA LEU A 92 -16.32 28.38 -15.68
C LEU A 92 -17.11 27.38 -16.54
N GLU A 93 -16.95 26.08 -16.30
CA GLU A 93 -17.58 25.00 -17.05
C GLU A 93 -18.64 24.25 -16.21
N ALA A 94 -19.72 23.81 -16.86
CA ALA A 94 -20.82 23.10 -16.21
C ALA A 94 -20.53 21.59 -16.07
N GLY A 95 -21.00 20.97 -14.99
CA GLY A 95 -20.85 19.53 -14.74
C GLY A 95 -19.85 19.15 -13.65
N TYR A 96 -19.43 20.10 -12.82
CA TYR A 96 -18.57 19.84 -11.66
C TYR A 96 -19.37 19.25 -10.48
N ASP A 97 -18.72 18.37 -9.72
CA ASP A 97 -19.24 17.77 -8.48
C ASP A 97 -18.48 18.25 -7.23
N PRO A 98 -19.06 19.12 -6.37
CA PRO A 98 -18.40 19.69 -5.21
C PRO A 98 -17.70 18.66 -4.32
N GLU A 99 -18.26 17.46 -4.17
CA GLU A 99 -17.73 16.42 -3.29
C GLU A 99 -16.46 15.77 -3.85
N ASP A 100 -16.42 15.50 -5.16
CA ASP A 100 -15.26 14.86 -5.80
C ASP A 100 -14.09 15.84 -5.98
N TRP A 101 -14.39 17.11 -6.28
CA TRP A 101 -13.38 18.08 -6.68
C TRP A 101 -12.76 18.86 -5.52
N LYS A 102 -13.43 18.96 -4.37
CA LYS A 102 -12.91 19.71 -3.21
C LYS A 102 -11.56 19.16 -2.74
N ALA A 103 -11.47 17.86 -2.51
CA ALA A 103 -10.24 17.22 -2.04
C ALA A 103 -9.10 17.28 -3.08
N LEU A 104 -9.42 17.11 -4.37
CA LEU A 104 -8.44 17.22 -5.45
C LEU A 104 -7.90 18.64 -5.57
N LEU A 105 -8.76 19.64 -5.41
CA LEU A 105 -8.42 21.03 -5.58
C LEU A 105 -7.63 21.57 -4.38
N GLU A 106 -7.96 21.16 -3.15
CA GLU A 106 -7.17 21.46 -1.95
C GLU A 106 -5.71 20.98 -2.09
N ARG A 107 -5.53 19.73 -2.55
CA ARG A 107 -4.19 19.18 -2.81
C ARG A 107 -3.48 19.94 -3.93
N TYR A 108 -4.17 20.18 -5.05
CA TYR A 108 -3.59 20.86 -6.21
C TYR A 108 -3.14 22.29 -5.89
N LEU A 109 -3.92 23.03 -5.09
CA LEU A 109 -3.58 24.36 -4.62
C LEU A 109 -2.32 24.35 -3.74
N ARG A 110 -2.20 23.37 -2.83
CA ARG A 110 -1.05 23.25 -1.93
C ARG A 110 0.25 22.91 -2.66
N ASP A 111 0.17 22.05 -3.68
CA ASP A 111 1.36 21.55 -4.38
C ASP A 111 1.87 22.54 -5.45
N ASN A 112 0.98 23.32 -6.08
CA ASN A 112 1.32 24.12 -7.27
C ASN A 112 1.22 25.64 -7.08
N PHE A 113 0.49 26.13 -6.08
CA PHE A 113 0.26 27.55 -5.87
C PHE A 113 0.76 28.00 -4.50
N THR A 114 1.31 29.22 -4.47
CA THR A 114 1.83 29.86 -3.26
C THR A 114 0.97 31.04 -2.84
N THR A 115 0.37 31.70 -3.83
CA THR A 115 -0.50 32.86 -3.69
C THR A 115 -1.72 32.71 -4.59
N LEU A 116 -2.84 33.30 -4.20
CA LEU A 116 -4.05 33.39 -5.00
C LEU A 116 -4.48 34.86 -5.12
N SER A 117 -4.78 35.32 -6.33
CA SER A 117 -5.27 36.68 -6.60
C SER A 117 -6.78 36.66 -6.88
N THR A 118 -7.50 37.72 -6.50
CA THR A 118 -8.93 37.83 -6.81
C THR A 118 -9.16 38.08 -8.31
N GLY A 119 -10.20 37.45 -8.87
CA GLY A 119 -10.55 37.55 -10.29
C GLY A 119 -9.68 36.71 -11.24
N GLU A 120 -8.76 35.92 -10.70
CA GLU A 120 -7.87 35.05 -11.46
C GLU A 120 -8.56 33.73 -11.84
N VAL A 121 -8.23 33.18 -13.01
CA VAL A 121 -8.75 31.89 -13.48
C VAL A 121 -7.68 30.82 -13.28
N LEU A 122 -7.93 29.87 -12.38
CA LEU A 122 -7.10 28.71 -12.11
C LEU A 122 -7.46 27.57 -13.08
N GLN A 123 -6.46 26.98 -13.74
CA GLN A 123 -6.65 25.77 -14.54
C GLN A 123 -6.12 24.56 -13.77
N VAL A 124 -6.99 23.59 -13.51
CA VAL A 124 -6.67 22.36 -12.78
C VAL A 124 -6.77 21.17 -13.73
N LEU A 125 -5.74 20.33 -13.76
CA LEU A 125 -5.70 19.08 -14.53
C LEU A 125 -6.32 17.95 -13.70
N GLY A 126 -7.43 17.38 -14.18
CA GLY A 126 -8.11 16.23 -13.57
C GLY A 126 -7.48 14.89 -13.96
N GLY A 127 -7.85 13.82 -13.24
CA GLY A 127 -7.26 12.48 -13.38
C GLY A 127 -7.50 11.76 -14.71
N ARG A 128 -8.34 12.29 -15.61
CA ARG A 128 -8.70 11.69 -16.92
C ARG A 128 -8.35 12.58 -18.12
N HIS A 129 -7.32 13.43 -18.01
CA HIS A 129 -6.97 14.44 -19.04
C HIS A 129 -8.05 15.52 -19.29
N GLU A 130 -8.99 15.68 -18.38
CA GLU A 130 -9.94 16.80 -18.40
C GLU A 130 -9.33 17.98 -17.64
N SER A 131 -9.25 19.17 -18.25
CA SER A 131 -8.81 20.38 -17.56
C SER A 131 -10.02 21.23 -17.18
N PHE A 132 -10.17 21.57 -15.90
CA PHE A 132 -11.24 22.44 -15.41
C PHE A 132 -10.71 23.82 -15.08
N LYS A 133 -11.50 24.85 -15.38
CA LYS A 133 -11.16 26.25 -15.10
C LYS A 133 -12.04 26.80 -13.98
N PHE A 134 -11.42 27.38 -12.96
CA PHE A 134 -12.08 27.96 -11.79
C PHE A 134 -11.69 29.42 -11.62
N LEU A 135 -12.67 30.31 -11.52
CA LEU A 135 -12.47 31.72 -11.20
C LEU A 135 -12.40 31.91 -9.67
N VAL A 136 -11.38 32.62 -9.19
CA VAL A 136 -11.28 33.08 -7.80
C VAL A 136 -12.22 34.26 -7.60
N ASP A 137 -13.36 34.03 -6.96
CA ASP A 137 -14.39 35.06 -6.77
C ASP A 137 -14.16 35.88 -5.51
N LYS A 138 -13.94 35.21 -4.38
CA LYS A 138 -13.75 35.86 -3.08
C LYS A 138 -12.62 35.20 -2.31
N ILE A 139 -11.80 36.01 -1.63
CA ILE A 139 -10.76 35.56 -0.70
C ILE A 139 -10.99 36.22 0.67
N GLU A 140 -10.59 35.53 1.74
CA GLU A 140 -10.54 36.11 3.09
C GLU A 140 -9.17 35.83 3.73
N PRO A 141 -8.52 36.84 4.36
CA PRO A 141 -8.97 38.22 4.56
C PRO A 141 -9.11 39.02 3.26
N GLU A 142 -10.05 39.98 3.23
CA GLU A 142 -10.34 40.77 2.03
C GLU A 142 -9.10 41.54 1.56
N GLY A 143 -8.73 41.35 0.29
CA GLY A 143 -7.58 41.98 -0.35
C GLY A 143 -7.43 41.53 -1.80
N ASP A 144 -6.40 42.05 -2.47
CA ASP A 144 -6.12 41.74 -3.87
C ASP A 144 -5.46 40.35 -4.05
N GLY A 145 -4.90 39.79 -2.98
CA GLY A 145 -4.37 38.43 -2.95
C GLY A 145 -4.12 37.89 -1.53
N ILE A 146 -4.02 36.56 -1.42
CA ILE A 146 -3.70 35.84 -0.19
C ILE A 146 -2.54 34.87 -0.39
N CYS A 147 -1.79 34.60 0.69
CA CYS A 147 -0.78 33.54 0.74
C CYS A 147 -1.41 32.25 1.29
N ILE A 148 -1.20 31.13 0.59
CA ILE A 148 -1.80 29.81 0.91
C ILE A 148 -0.79 28.77 1.45
N ILE A 149 0.43 29.22 1.77
CA ILE A 149 1.50 28.36 2.31
C ILE A 149 1.32 28.20 3.83
N ASP A 150 1.32 26.95 4.32
CA ASP A 150 1.15 26.61 5.74
C ASP A 150 -0.11 27.26 6.37
N THR A 151 -1.22 27.19 5.63
CA THR A 151 -2.53 27.71 6.04
C THR A 151 -3.62 26.67 5.83
N ASP A 152 -4.53 26.57 6.81
CA ASP A 152 -5.76 25.79 6.71
C ASP A 152 -6.81 26.61 5.93
N LEU A 153 -6.75 26.53 4.60
CA LEU A 153 -7.62 27.28 3.70
C LEU A 153 -8.95 26.54 3.48
N GLU A 154 -10.09 27.17 3.82
CA GLU A 154 -11.41 26.64 3.49
C GLU A 154 -11.78 26.94 2.03
N VAL A 155 -12.08 25.89 1.25
CA VAL A 155 -12.45 26.00 -0.17
C VAL A 155 -13.95 25.76 -0.35
N ASP A 156 -14.63 26.73 -0.97
CA ASP A 156 -16.06 26.68 -1.30
C ASP A 156 -16.28 26.86 -2.81
N ILE A 157 -17.14 26.03 -3.41
CA ILE A 157 -17.38 25.99 -4.86
C ILE A 157 -18.82 26.43 -5.16
N VAL A 158 -18.97 27.62 -5.75
CA VAL A 158 -20.28 28.22 -6.06
C VAL A 158 -20.46 28.37 -7.57
N ALA A 159 -21.67 28.15 -8.09
CA ALA A 159 -21.94 28.31 -9.53
C ALA A 159 -21.76 29.77 -9.98
N LEU A 160 -21.22 29.98 -11.19
CA LEU A 160 -21.00 31.31 -11.74
C LEU A 160 -22.30 31.99 -12.22
N THR A 161 -23.26 31.22 -12.75
CA THR A 161 -24.56 31.73 -13.21
C THR A 161 -25.70 30.79 -12.84
N GLU A 162 -26.92 31.34 -12.71
CA GLU A 162 -28.12 30.54 -12.43
C GLU A 162 -28.42 29.52 -13.55
N ASP A 163 -28.10 29.87 -14.81
CA ASP A 163 -28.23 28.95 -15.94
C ASP A 163 -27.18 27.84 -15.92
N GLN A 164 -25.94 28.10 -15.48
CA GLN A 164 -24.97 27.03 -15.24
C GLN A 164 -25.35 26.18 -14.03
N ALA A 165 -25.92 26.76 -12.96
CA ALA A 165 -26.44 25.99 -11.84
C ALA A 165 -27.58 25.08 -12.30
N ARG A 166 -28.47 25.57 -13.17
CA ARG A 166 -29.55 24.80 -13.80
C ARG A 166 -29.02 23.75 -14.76
N GLU A 167 -28.00 24.02 -15.58
CA GLU A 167 -27.40 23.04 -16.50
C GLU A 167 -26.58 21.99 -15.74
N THR A 168 -25.91 22.37 -14.65
CA THR A 168 -25.20 21.43 -13.77
C THR A 168 -26.21 20.60 -12.99
N TYR A 169 -27.29 21.20 -12.51
CA TYR A 169 -28.41 20.50 -11.88
C TYR A 169 -29.17 19.62 -12.87
N ARG A 170 -29.32 20.04 -14.13
CA ARG A 170 -29.93 19.30 -15.22
C ARG A 170 -29.03 18.17 -15.68
N ARG A 171 -27.71 18.35 -15.79
CA ARG A 171 -26.74 17.27 -16.03
C ARG A 171 -26.67 16.32 -14.85
N ARG A 172 -26.78 16.80 -13.61
CA ARG A 172 -26.94 15.94 -12.42
C ARG A 172 -28.27 15.22 -12.44
N LEU A 173 -29.36 15.87 -12.85
CA LEU A 173 -30.66 15.24 -13.00
C LEU A 173 -30.67 14.29 -14.18
N GLU A 174 -29.96 14.54 -15.28
CA GLU A 174 -29.84 13.65 -16.43
C GLU A 174 -28.92 12.47 -16.09
N LYS A 175 -27.86 12.69 -15.31
CA LYS A 175 -27.02 11.63 -14.72
C LYS A 175 -27.78 10.82 -13.67
N ALA A 176 -28.68 11.46 -12.91
CA ALA A 176 -29.55 10.83 -11.92
C ALA A 176 -30.89 10.32 -12.51
N SER A 177 -31.29 10.74 -13.71
CA SER A 177 -32.51 10.31 -14.41
C SER A 177 -32.20 9.28 -15.48
N ARG A 178 -30.94 9.17 -15.91
CA ARG A 178 -30.37 7.92 -16.44
C ARG A 178 -30.44 6.77 -15.41
N ALA A 179 -30.84 7.04 -14.17
CA ALA A 179 -31.22 6.04 -13.18
C ALA A 179 -32.65 5.49 -13.34
N ILE A 180 -33.40 5.88 -14.37
CA ILE A 180 -34.69 5.26 -14.71
C ILE A 180 -34.64 4.86 -16.19
N GLY A 181 -34.54 3.55 -16.40
CA GLY A 181 -34.41 2.82 -17.66
C GLY A 181 -34.83 3.55 -18.94
N THR A 182 -33.81 3.92 -19.73
CA THR A 182 -33.92 3.95 -21.19
C THR A 182 -33.16 2.77 -21.76
N GLN A 183 -33.82 2.04 -22.66
CA GLN A 183 -33.39 0.80 -23.31
C GLN A 183 -31.89 0.81 -23.67
N GLY A 184 -31.10 -0.03 -23.00
CA GLY A 184 -29.69 -0.30 -23.34
C GLY A 184 -28.70 -0.30 -22.17
N ASP A 185 -29.02 0.32 -21.02
CA ASP A 185 -28.10 0.46 -19.89
C ASP A 185 -28.42 -0.46 -18.69
N SER A 186 -27.39 -0.76 -17.90
CA SER A 186 -27.50 -1.49 -16.62
C SER A 186 -28.34 -0.71 -15.61
N SER A 187 -29.08 -1.44 -14.77
CA SER A 187 -29.79 -0.88 -13.62
C SER A 187 -28.82 -0.20 -12.65
N THR A 188 -29.27 0.84 -11.96
CA THR A 188 -28.43 1.60 -11.01
C THR A 188 -28.30 0.96 -9.64
N GLY A 189 -29.08 -0.08 -9.37
CA GLY A 189 -29.17 -0.70 -8.05
C GLY A 189 -29.87 0.18 -7.03
N GLY A 190 -29.72 -0.11 -5.74
CA GLY A 190 -30.42 0.62 -4.68
C GLY A 190 -30.42 -0.08 -3.32
N VAL A 191 -31.20 0.47 -2.38
CA VAL A 191 -31.36 -0.13 -1.05
C VAL A 191 -32.37 -1.28 -1.12
N LEU A 192 -32.03 -2.43 -0.54
CA LEU A 192 -32.86 -3.64 -0.54
C LEU A 192 -33.27 -4.04 0.88
N SER A 193 -34.53 -4.47 1.03
CA SER A 193 -35.05 -5.04 2.27
C SER A 193 -35.13 -6.57 2.20
N ILE A 194 -35.07 -7.25 3.36
CA ILE A 194 -35.25 -8.70 3.42
C ILE A 194 -36.64 -9.10 2.92
N GLY A 195 -36.71 -10.11 2.06
CA GLY A 195 -37.95 -10.61 1.47
C GLY A 195 -38.40 -9.87 0.21
N GLU A 196 -37.74 -8.75 -0.12
CA GLU A 196 -37.99 -8.00 -1.35
C GLU A 196 -37.36 -8.70 -2.55
N LYS A 197 -38.08 -8.70 -3.68
CA LYS A 197 -37.61 -9.25 -4.95
C LYS A 197 -37.44 -8.11 -5.94
N VAL A 198 -36.23 -7.94 -6.44
CA VAL A 198 -35.91 -6.87 -7.40
C VAL A 198 -35.50 -7.48 -8.73
N TYR A 199 -36.02 -6.89 -9.80
CA TYR A 199 -35.68 -7.24 -11.17
C TYR A 199 -34.76 -6.15 -11.72
N GLY A 200 -33.60 -6.56 -12.22
CA GLY A 200 -32.59 -5.65 -12.74
C GLY A 200 -32.13 -6.07 -14.14
N LEU A 201 -31.51 -5.12 -14.83
CA LEU A 201 -30.83 -5.29 -16.11
C LEU A 201 -29.33 -5.05 -15.89
N VAL A 202 -28.47 -5.83 -16.53
CA VAL A 202 -27.02 -5.62 -16.48
C VAL A 202 -26.41 -5.84 -17.87
N VAL A 203 -25.58 -4.90 -18.27
CA VAL A 203 -24.77 -4.95 -19.49
C VAL A 203 -23.44 -5.63 -19.17
N PRO A 204 -22.88 -6.46 -20.07
CA PRO A 204 -21.53 -6.99 -19.95
C PRO A 204 -20.50 -5.90 -19.61
N GLY A 205 -19.62 -6.17 -18.64
CA GLY A 205 -18.61 -5.25 -18.13
C GLY A 205 -19.11 -4.23 -17.10
N ALA A 206 -20.40 -4.20 -16.77
CA ALA A 206 -20.99 -3.25 -15.81
C ALA A 206 -21.44 -3.92 -14.50
N TYR A 207 -21.37 -3.16 -13.40
CA TYR A 207 -21.81 -3.56 -12.07
C TYR A 207 -23.11 -2.87 -11.68
N VAL A 208 -24.03 -3.62 -11.06
CA VAL A 208 -25.23 -3.08 -10.41
C VAL A 208 -25.11 -3.28 -8.91
N ASP A 209 -25.02 -2.19 -8.16
CA ASP A 209 -24.68 -2.23 -6.74
C ASP A 209 -25.92 -1.98 -5.85
N TYR A 210 -26.14 -2.86 -4.88
CA TYR A 210 -27.21 -2.79 -3.89
C TYR A 210 -26.69 -2.71 -2.46
N GLU A 211 -27.50 -2.15 -1.56
CA GLU A 211 -27.16 -1.95 -0.15
C GLU A 211 -28.27 -2.50 0.76
N ILE A 212 -27.90 -3.33 1.73
CA ILE A 212 -28.80 -3.86 2.76
C ILE A 212 -28.41 -3.22 4.09
N ARG A 213 -29.31 -2.41 4.65
CA ARG A 213 -29.04 -1.63 5.88
C ARG A 213 -29.52 -2.31 7.16
N GLU A 214 -30.58 -3.10 7.07
CA GLU A 214 -31.24 -3.71 8.23
C GLU A 214 -31.48 -5.20 7.99
N TRP A 215 -30.95 -6.04 8.88
CA TRP A 215 -31.20 -7.48 8.92
C TRP A 215 -31.13 -8.03 10.34
N ASP A 216 -31.79 -9.17 10.59
CA ASP A 216 -31.63 -9.89 11.85
C ASP A 216 -30.29 -10.63 11.85
N ARG A 217 -29.36 -10.21 12.72
CA ARG A 217 -28.01 -10.77 12.81
C ARG A 217 -27.98 -12.19 13.39
N ARG A 218 -29.10 -12.69 13.93
CA ARG A 218 -29.20 -14.04 14.50
C ARG A 218 -29.47 -15.10 13.44
N ASP A 219 -30.10 -14.69 12.34
CA ASP A 219 -30.50 -15.59 11.28
C ASP A 219 -29.52 -15.55 10.09
N PRO A 220 -29.32 -16.68 9.40
CA PRO A 220 -28.51 -16.70 8.20
C PRO A 220 -29.21 -15.94 7.08
N ILE A 221 -28.45 -15.11 6.36
CA ILE A 221 -28.93 -14.37 5.19
C ILE A 221 -28.59 -15.15 3.93
N ILE A 222 -29.57 -15.33 3.06
CA ILE A 222 -29.41 -15.94 1.76
C ILE A 222 -29.71 -14.90 0.69
N ILE A 223 -28.72 -14.63 -0.16
CA ILE A 223 -28.83 -13.73 -1.30
C ILE A 223 -28.80 -14.60 -2.57
N THR A 224 -29.83 -14.50 -3.39
CA THR A 224 -30.00 -15.31 -4.59
C THR A 224 -30.22 -14.44 -5.81
N VAL A 225 -29.45 -14.68 -6.87
CA VAL A 225 -29.64 -14.08 -8.20
C VAL A 225 -30.06 -15.18 -9.16
N GLU A 226 -31.20 -14.99 -9.82
CA GLU A 226 -31.71 -15.87 -10.87
C GLU A 226 -31.64 -15.14 -12.22
N CYS A 227 -31.07 -15.78 -13.23
CA CYS A 227 -30.95 -15.27 -14.59
C CYS A 227 -31.58 -16.25 -15.60
N ALA A 228 -31.83 -15.78 -16.83
CA ALA A 228 -32.27 -16.65 -17.92
C ALA A 228 -31.19 -17.71 -18.25
N VAL A 229 -31.59 -18.83 -18.85
CA VAL A 229 -30.75 -20.04 -19.06
C VAL A 229 -29.44 -19.76 -19.81
N ASP A 230 -29.39 -18.69 -20.61
CA ASP A 230 -28.23 -18.29 -21.40
C ASP A 230 -27.54 -17.00 -20.91
N ALA A 231 -27.80 -16.53 -19.68
CA ALA A 231 -27.27 -15.28 -19.14
C ALA A 231 -26.23 -15.53 -18.02
N ASP A 232 -24.98 -15.13 -18.24
CA ASP A 232 -23.89 -15.28 -17.27
C ASP A 232 -23.70 -14.02 -16.42
N VAL A 233 -24.26 -14.05 -15.21
CA VAL A 233 -24.24 -12.92 -14.27
C VAL A 233 -23.71 -13.37 -12.92
N SER A 234 -22.66 -12.74 -12.41
CA SER A 234 -22.00 -13.03 -11.12
C SER A 234 -22.54 -12.19 -9.97
N LEU A 235 -22.50 -12.78 -8.77
CA LEU A 235 -22.95 -12.19 -7.52
C LEU A 235 -21.75 -12.00 -6.58
N PHE A 236 -21.54 -10.77 -6.12
CA PHE A 236 -20.48 -10.39 -5.17
C PHE A 236 -21.10 -9.76 -3.93
N VAL A 237 -20.59 -10.08 -2.74
CA VAL A 237 -21.09 -9.56 -1.47
C VAL A 237 -19.94 -9.18 -0.54
N SER A 238 -20.04 -8.02 0.09
CA SER A 238 -19.06 -7.51 1.06
C SER A 238 -19.75 -6.72 2.18
N PRO A 239 -19.37 -6.93 3.46
CA PRO A 239 -19.85 -6.12 4.56
C PRO A 239 -19.20 -4.73 4.54
N LEU A 240 -19.99 -3.70 4.80
CA LEU A 240 -19.50 -2.35 5.08
C LEU A 240 -19.00 -2.31 6.52
N THR A 241 -17.68 -2.22 6.70
CA THR A 241 -17.04 -2.09 8.01
C THR A 241 -16.09 -0.90 8.04
N ALA A 242 -15.59 -0.52 9.22
CA ALA A 242 -14.57 0.54 9.35
C ALA A 242 -13.29 0.27 8.53
N ARG A 243 -13.00 -1.00 8.22
CA ARG A 243 -11.81 -1.42 7.44
C ARG A 243 -12.12 -1.68 5.97
N GLN A 244 -13.36 -2.06 5.63
CA GLN A 244 -13.80 -2.38 4.29
C GLN A 244 -14.96 -1.48 3.88
N ARG A 245 -14.64 -0.39 3.15
CA ARG A 245 -15.61 0.62 2.71
C ARG A 245 -15.91 0.60 1.21
N ASN A 246 -15.13 -0.15 0.43
CA ASN A 246 -15.31 -0.27 -1.02
C ASN A 246 -16.49 -1.19 -1.35
N ARG A 247 -17.15 -0.92 -2.48
CA ARG A 247 -18.19 -1.81 -3.03
C ARG A 247 -17.56 -3.09 -3.59
N PRO A 248 -18.26 -4.25 -3.54
CA PRO A 248 -17.75 -5.50 -4.05
C PRO A 248 -17.46 -5.41 -5.56
N ARG A 249 -16.27 -5.82 -5.97
CA ARG A 249 -15.82 -5.94 -7.37
C ARG A 249 -15.23 -7.33 -7.60
N GLU A 250 -15.01 -7.71 -8.85
CA GLU A 250 -14.40 -8.99 -9.22
C GLU A 250 -13.07 -9.25 -8.47
N ASP A 251 -12.20 -8.24 -8.40
CA ASP A 251 -10.90 -8.31 -7.74
C ASP A 251 -10.96 -8.05 -6.22
N GLN A 252 -12.08 -7.53 -5.72
CA GLN A 252 -12.23 -7.11 -4.33
C GLN A 252 -13.65 -7.39 -3.79
N HIS A 253 -13.87 -8.58 -3.24
CA HIS A 253 -15.11 -8.97 -2.56
C HIS A 253 -14.85 -9.98 -1.43
N LEU A 254 -15.80 -10.12 -0.48
CA LEU A 254 -15.69 -11.12 0.59
C LEU A 254 -16.27 -12.48 0.17
N LEU A 255 -17.46 -12.47 -0.41
CA LEU A 255 -18.18 -13.67 -0.81
C LEU A 255 -18.66 -13.54 -2.26
N SER A 256 -18.65 -14.63 -2.99
CA SER A 256 -19.13 -14.70 -4.35
C SER A 256 -19.54 -16.11 -4.74
N ASP A 257 -20.29 -16.19 -5.83
CA ASP A 257 -20.65 -17.44 -6.48
C ASP A 257 -20.21 -17.34 -7.95
N PHE A 258 -19.17 -18.11 -8.31
CA PHE A 258 -18.60 -18.19 -9.66
C PHE A 258 -19.13 -19.39 -10.45
N THR A 259 -20.17 -20.07 -9.97
CA THR A 259 -20.76 -21.16 -10.73
C THR A 259 -21.36 -20.64 -12.03
N THR A 260 -21.37 -21.47 -13.06
CA THR A 260 -22.03 -21.20 -14.35
C THR A 260 -23.53 -21.51 -14.30
N GLN A 261 -24.08 -21.76 -13.11
CA GLN A 261 -25.50 -22.05 -12.95
C GLN A 261 -26.33 -20.77 -13.13
N PRO A 262 -27.54 -20.87 -13.70
CA PRO A 262 -28.42 -19.71 -13.89
C PRO A 262 -28.92 -19.13 -12.56
N ILE A 263 -28.78 -19.87 -11.46
CA ILE A 263 -29.14 -19.45 -10.11
C ILE A 263 -27.87 -19.41 -9.28
N LYS A 264 -27.47 -18.22 -8.84
CA LYS A 264 -26.30 -18.00 -7.97
C LYS A 264 -26.76 -17.67 -6.56
N ARG A 265 -26.15 -18.30 -5.55
CA ARG A 265 -26.60 -18.22 -4.15
C ARG A 265 -25.43 -18.02 -3.20
N VAL A 266 -25.42 -16.88 -2.52
CA VAL A 266 -24.50 -16.61 -1.40
C VAL A 266 -25.27 -16.75 -0.09
N ARG A 267 -24.81 -17.64 0.79
CA ARG A 267 -25.35 -17.83 2.14
C ARG A 267 -24.34 -17.33 3.17
N ILE A 268 -24.77 -16.46 4.05
CA ILE A 268 -23.96 -15.89 5.12
C ILE A 268 -24.52 -16.34 6.46
N GLU A 269 -23.75 -17.17 7.17
CA GLU A 269 -24.12 -17.65 8.50
C GLU A 269 -23.98 -16.55 9.56
N SER A 270 -24.82 -16.59 10.59
CA SER A 270 -24.80 -15.61 11.69
C SER A 270 -23.54 -15.67 12.55
N THR A 271 -22.76 -16.75 12.47
CA THR A 271 -21.48 -16.92 13.18
C THR A 271 -20.28 -16.33 12.44
N ASN A 272 -20.49 -15.67 11.30
CA ASN A 272 -19.39 -15.09 10.53
C ASN A 272 -18.85 -13.83 11.22
N VAL A 273 -17.56 -13.88 11.62
CA VAL A 273 -16.88 -12.80 12.36
C VAL A 273 -16.89 -11.47 11.58
N GLU A 274 -16.91 -11.51 10.24
CA GLU A 274 -16.92 -10.33 9.38
C GLU A 274 -18.24 -9.51 9.45
N LEU A 275 -19.31 -10.11 9.99
CA LEU A 275 -20.60 -9.44 10.21
C LEU A 275 -20.72 -8.79 11.60
N GLU A 276 -19.84 -9.10 12.56
CA GLU A 276 -19.94 -8.58 13.92
C GLU A 276 -19.89 -7.04 13.96
N ALA A 277 -19.02 -6.45 13.13
CA ALA A 277 -18.82 -5.00 13.01
C ALA A 277 -19.45 -4.39 11.75
N ALA A 278 -20.28 -5.13 11.01
CA ALA A 278 -20.88 -4.65 9.75
C ALA A 278 -21.97 -3.61 10.02
N GLU A 279 -21.89 -2.44 9.36
CA GLU A 279 -22.91 -1.40 9.39
C GLU A 279 -23.99 -1.63 8.33
N ALA A 280 -23.59 -2.17 7.17
CA ALA A 280 -24.45 -2.52 6.05
C ALA A 280 -23.84 -3.71 5.29
N LEU A 281 -24.58 -4.32 4.36
CA LEU A 281 -24.07 -5.28 3.38
C LEU A 281 -24.18 -4.70 1.98
N TYR A 282 -23.08 -4.68 1.24
CA TYR A 282 -23.08 -4.35 -0.17
C TYR A 282 -23.15 -5.61 -1.02
N VAL A 283 -24.02 -5.57 -2.03
CA VAL A 283 -24.25 -6.67 -2.97
C VAL A 283 -24.07 -6.12 -4.39
N SER A 284 -23.17 -6.68 -5.17
CA SER A 284 -22.94 -6.27 -6.55
C SER A 284 -23.29 -7.40 -7.50
N VAL A 285 -24.06 -7.08 -8.53
CA VAL A 285 -24.41 -7.99 -9.63
C VAL A 285 -23.64 -7.56 -10.86
N TYR A 286 -22.94 -8.49 -11.52
CA TYR A 286 -22.00 -8.19 -12.61
C TYR A 286 -22.21 -9.14 -13.79
N ALA A 287 -22.18 -8.66 -15.02
CA ALA A 287 -22.13 -9.51 -16.21
C ALA A 287 -20.72 -9.46 -16.82
N PHE A 288 -20.14 -10.61 -17.14
CA PHE A 288 -18.82 -10.68 -17.78
C PHE A 288 -18.90 -10.23 -19.24
N ASP A 289 -17.89 -9.48 -19.69
CA ASP A 289 -17.69 -9.18 -21.11
C ASP A 289 -16.86 -10.28 -21.76
N HIS A 290 -17.52 -11.16 -22.52
CA HIS A 290 -16.89 -12.30 -23.19
C HIS A 290 -16.26 -11.94 -24.55
N HIS A 291 -16.26 -10.65 -24.95
CA HIS A 291 -15.76 -10.22 -26.27
C HIS A 291 -14.24 -10.31 -26.47
N GLU A 292 -13.43 -10.54 -25.43
CA GLU A 292 -11.97 -10.54 -25.57
C GLU A 292 -11.34 -11.94 -25.77
N TYR A 293 -12.09 -13.04 -25.58
CA TYR A 293 -11.53 -14.40 -25.66
C TYR A 293 -12.56 -15.46 -26.11
N SER A 294 -12.94 -15.49 -27.40
CA SER A 294 -13.29 -16.68 -28.22
C SER A 294 -14.38 -16.43 -29.27
N ASP A 295 -14.15 -16.92 -30.49
CA ASP A 295 -15.10 -16.92 -31.63
C ASP A 295 -16.21 -18.01 -31.51
N GLU A 296 -16.42 -18.63 -30.33
CA GLU A 296 -17.20 -19.86 -30.19
C GLU A 296 -18.50 -19.77 -29.36
N TYR A 297 -18.99 -18.57 -29.01
CA TYR A 297 -20.29 -18.42 -28.33
C TYR A 297 -21.43 -17.96 -29.27
N PRO A 298 -22.63 -18.57 -29.18
CA PRO A 298 -23.74 -18.25 -30.07
C PRO A 298 -24.21 -16.80 -29.88
N GLN A 299 -24.23 -16.04 -30.98
CA GLN A 299 -24.56 -14.60 -31.10
C GLN A 299 -26.03 -14.21 -30.77
N ASN A 300 -26.74 -14.98 -29.96
CA ASN A 300 -28.16 -14.78 -29.66
C ASN A 300 -28.45 -14.49 -28.16
N GLN A 301 -27.57 -13.78 -27.46
CA GLN A 301 -27.90 -13.23 -26.14
C GLN A 301 -28.60 -11.88 -26.30
N GLU A 302 -29.86 -11.79 -25.85
CA GLU A 302 -30.58 -10.52 -25.76
C GLU A 302 -29.96 -9.67 -24.64
N LEU A 303 -29.24 -8.62 -25.03
CA LEU A 303 -28.69 -7.60 -24.13
C LEU A 303 -29.71 -6.46 -23.93
N PRO A 304 -29.81 -5.86 -22.73
CA PRO A 304 -29.09 -6.19 -21.48
C PRO A 304 -29.63 -7.45 -20.77
N LEU A 305 -28.76 -8.16 -20.04
CA LEU A 305 -29.12 -9.39 -19.33
C LEU A 305 -30.08 -9.08 -18.17
N GLN A 306 -31.23 -9.75 -18.16
CA GLN A 306 -32.21 -9.62 -17.09
C GLN A 306 -31.91 -10.60 -15.95
N TYR A 307 -31.93 -10.10 -14.72
CA TYR A 307 -31.79 -10.91 -13.53
C TYR A 307 -32.85 -10.56 -12.48
N LYS A 308 -33.07 -11.51 -11.57
CA LYS A 308 -33.94 -11.37 -10.41
C LYS A 308 -33.12 -11.61 -9.15
N LEU A 309 -33.01 -10.60 -8.30
CA LEU A 309 -32.32 -10.63 -7.03
C LEU A 309 -33.32 -10.78 -5.89
N GLN A 310 -33.09 -11.73 -5.00
CA GLN A 310 -33.92 -11.99 -3.82
C GLN A 310 -33.06 -12.20 -2.58
N ILE A 311 -33.48 -11.59 -1.47
CA ILE A 311 -32.87 -11.79 -0.16
C ILE A 311 -33.87 -12.52 0.73
N SER A 312 -33.44 -13.59 1.37
CA SER A 312 -34.26 -14.36 2.31
C SER A 312 -33.49 -14.64 3.61
N ALA A 313 -34.19 -14.48 4.73
CA ALA A 313 -33.82 -15.09 6.00
C ALA A 313 -34.70 -16.33 6.15
N ASN A 314 -34.10 -17.46 6.58
CA ASN A 314 -34.69 -18.80 6.68
C ASN A 314 -36.24 -18.84 6.62
N GLN A 315 -36.79 -19.18 5.44
CA GLN A 315 -38.06 -19.88 5.36
C GLN A 315 -37.73 -21.36 5.19
N SER A 316 -38.27 -22.18 6.09
CA SER A 316 -38.37 -23.63 5.95
C SER A 316 -38.92 -23.96 4.57
N VAL A 317 -38.06 -24.49 3.71
CA VAL A 317 -38.53 -25.18 2.51
C VAL A 317 -39.05 -26.53 3.00
N ASP A 318 -40.37 -26.71 2.91
CA ASP A 318 -41.01 -28.01 2.96
C ASP A 318 -40.34 -28.92 1.93
N SER A 319 -39.54 -29.86 2.42
CA SER A 319 -39.19 -31.07 1.69
C SER A 319 -39.85 -32.23 2.41
N ASP A 320 -41.09 -32.52 1.98
CA ASP A 320 -41.74 -33.80 2.15
C ASP A 320 -40.96 -34.90 1.39
N GLU A 321 -41.00 -36.10 1.99
CA GLU A 321 -40.42 -37.37 1.53
C GLU A 321 -38.88 -37.41 1.60
N ASP A 322 -38.23 -38.15 2.51
CA ASP A 322 -38.44 -39.57 2.77
C ASP A 322 -37.64 -39.95 4.05
N SER A 323 -38.32 -40.46 5.07
CA SER A 323 -37.66 -41.07 6.23
C SER A 323 -38.56 -42.16 6.77
N LYS A 324 -38.54 -43.30 6.08
CA LYS A 324 -38.94 -44.57 6.69
C LYS A 324 -37.84 -45.05 7.63
N ASN A 325 -38.32 -45.55 8.77
CA ASN A 325 -37.64 -46.37 9.78
C ASN A 325 -36.83 -45.63 10.83
N THR A 326 -37.52 -45.22 11.90
CA THR A 326 -37.14 -45.74 13.22
C THR A 326 -38.38 -46.17 13.99
N SER A 327 -38.46 -47.46 14.22
CA SER A 327 -39.49 -48.12 15.01
C SER A 327 -39.48 -47.59 16.43
N ALA A 328 -40.62 -47.07 16.87
CA ALA A 328 -40.88 -46.81 18.27
C ALA A 328 -41.03 -48.13 19.05
N HIS A 329 -40.46 -48.09 20.26
CA HIS A 329 -40.73 -48.89 21.46
C HIS A 329 -40.16 -50.29 21.65
N GLY A 330 -39.64 -50.52 22.87
CA GLY A 330 -40.22 -51.57 23.72
C GLY A 330 -39.26 -52.27 24.69
N ASN A 331 -38.89 -51.64 25.82
CA ASN A 331 -38.81 -52.24 27.17
C ASN A 331 -38.11 -51.28 28.18
N PRO A 332 -38.61 -51.13 29.43
CA PRO A 332 -37.97 -50.29 30.46
C PRO A 332 -36.67 -50.87 31.05
N ASN A 333 -36.20 -52.02 30.55
CA ASN A 333 -35.00 -52.72 31.03
C ASN A 333 -33.89 -52.82 29.97
N ASP A 334 -33.93 -52.01 28.91
CA ASP A 334 -32.92 -52.00 27.86
C ASP A 334 -31.92 -50.85 28.09
N ILE A 335 -30.63 -51.13 27.98
CA ILE A 335 -29.52 -50.20 28.19
C ILE A 335 -28.71 -50.13 26.90
N GLN A 336 -28.28 -48.92 26.52
CA GLN A 336 -27.46 -48.71 25.34
C GLN A 336 -26.01 -49.16 25.59
N CYS A 337 -25.48 -50.00 24.69
CA CYS A 337 -24.08 -50.42 24.78
C CYS A 337 -23.13 -49.29 24.35
N GLY A 338 -22.11 -48.99 25.16
CA GLY A 338 -21.13 -47.92 24.89
C GLY A 338 -20.20 -48.16 23.69
N ASN A 339 -20.17 -49.36 23.12
CA ASN A 339 -19.32 -49.70 21.96
C ASN A 339 -20.10 -49.78 20.64
N CYS A 340 -21.22 -50.51 20.56
CA CYS A 340 -22.03 -50.59 19.32
C CYS A 340 -23.23 -49.64 19.27
N GLN A 341 -23.51 -48.92 20.36
CA GLN A 341 -24.66 -48.00 20.49
C GLN A 341 -26.04 -48.64 20.29
N GLN A 342 -26.14 -49.97 20.23
CA GLN A 342 -27.40 -50.71 20.18
C GLN A 342 -28.02 -50.84 21.58
N TRP A 343 -29.35 -50.80 21.63
CA TRP A 343 -30.13 -51.04 22.84
C TRP A 343 -30.19 -52.54 23.14
N VAL A 344 -29.72 -52.93 24.33
CA VAL A 344 -29.59 -54.34 24.74
C VAL A 344 -30.24 -54.51 26.11
N PRO A 345 -31.01 -55.59 26.36
CA PRO A 345 -31.56 -55.85 27.68
C PRO A 345 -30.48 -55.92 28.77
N GLN A 346 -30.69 -55.25 29.90
CA GLN A 346 -29.73 -55.11 31.01
C GLN A 346 -29.18 -56.47 31.48
N ARG A 347 -30.03 -57.50 31.52
CA ARG A 347 -29.66 -58.88 31.89
C ARG A 347 -28.64 -59.54 30.96
N THR A 348 -28.55 -59.08 29.71
CA THR A 348 -27.66 -59.63 28.67
C THR A 348 -26.52 -58.69 28.28
N LEU A 349 -26.44 -57.50 28.90
CA LEU A 349 -25.46 -56.47 28.58
C LEU A 349 -24.02 -56.99 28.71
N VAL A 350 -23.70 -57.71 29.78
CA VAL A 350 -22.34 -58.25 30.03
C VAL A 350 -21.90 -59.24 28.94
N LEU A 351 -22.82 -60.11 28.49
CA LEU A 351 -22.54 -61.06 27.43
C LEU A 351 -22.41 -60.35 26.08
N HIS A 352 -23.31 -59.41 25.79
CA HIS A 352 -23.27 -58.61 24.58
C HIS A 352 -22.02 -57.75 24.51
N GLU A 353 -21.61 -57.08 25.59
CA GLU A 353 -20.42 -56.22 25.66
C GLU A 353 -19.15 -57.03 25.38
N SER A 354 -19.02 -58.22 25.98
CA SER A 354 -17.88 -59.10 25.72
C SER A 354 -17.82 -59.56 24.24
N PHE A 355 -18.96 -59.76 23.59
CA PHE A 355 -19.03 -60.17 22.18
C PHE A 355 -18.82 -58.98 21.24
N CYS A 356 -19.40 -57.84 21.58
CA CYS A 356 -19.31 -56.59 20.86
C CYS A 356 -17.88 -56.04 20.85
N LEU A 357 -17.17 -56.04 21.98
CA LEU A 357 -15.78 -55.57 22.04
C LEU A 357 -14.82 -56.44 21.21
N ARG A 358 -15.14 -57.74 21.07
CA ARG A 358 -14.37 -58.69 20.27
C ARG A 358 -14.59 -58.56 18.77
N ASN A 359 -15.79 -58.20 18.36
CA ASN A 359 -16.16 -58.18 16.93
C ASN A 359 -16.30 -56.78 16.35
N ASN A 360 -16.57 -55.76 17.17
CA ASN A 360 -16.86 -54.40 16.74
C ASN A 360 -15.88 -53.39 17.36
N VAL A 361 -15.58 -52.33 16.63
CA VAL A 361 -14.75 -51.19 17.03
C VAL A 361 -15.50 -49.90 16.74
N LEU A 362 -15.55 -49.04 17.75
CA LEU A 362 -16.01 -47.67 17.63
C LEU A 362 -14.87 -46.75 17.19
N CYS A 363 -15.06 -45.97 16.13
CA CYS A 363 -14.10 -44.95 15.73
C CYS A 363 -14.11 -43.77 16.71
N PRO A 364 -12.96 -43.31 17.22
CA PRO A 364 -12.90 -42.18 18.15
C PRO A 364 -13.23 -40.81 17.51
N GLN A 365 -13.07 -40.66 16.19
CA GLN A 365 -13.28 -39.38 15.48
C GLN A 365 -14.72 -39.24 14.95
N CYS A 366 -15.25 -40.20 14.20
CA CYS A 366 -16.63 -40.14 13.68
C CYS A 366 -17.69 -40.87 14.52
N ARG A 367 -17.29 -41.64 15.55
CA ARG A 367 -18.19 -42.47 16.38
C ARG A 367 -19.01 -43.52 15.62
N ASN A 368 -18.61 -43.88 14.40
CA ASN A 368 -19.18 -45.01 13.68
C ASN A 368 -18.65 -46.34 14.22
N VAL A 369 -19.49 -47.37 14.15
CA VAL A 369 -19.21 -48.72 14.65
C VAL A 369 -18.91 -49.63 13.47
N PHE A 370 -17.70 -50.19 13.44
CA PHE A 370 -17.26 -51.09 12.39
C PHE A 370 -16.98 -52.48 12.93
N GLN A 371 -17.07 -53.51 12.08
CA GLN A 371 -16.59 -54.84 12.46
C GLN A 371 -15.06 -54.88 12.36
N ARG A 372 -14.36 -55.39 13.37
CA ARG A 372 -12.89 -55.44 13.47
C ARG A 372 -12.19 -56.06 12.27
N ARG A 373 -12.85 -57.00 11.60
CA ARG A 373 -12.32 -57.75 10.46
C ARG A 373 -12.92 -57.31 9.12
N SER A 374 -13.76 -56.28 9.11
CA SER A 374 -14.33 -55.73 7.88
C SER A 374 -13.27 -54.98 7.07
N SER A 375 -13.39 -55.05 5.75
CA SER A 375 -12.65 -54.17 4.84
C SER A 375 -12.99 -52.69 5.07
N GLU A 376 -14.20 -52.39 5.56
CA GLU A 376 -14.64 -51.01 5.84
C GLU A 376 -13.81 -50.37 6.97
N TRP A 377 -13.50 -51.09 8.05
CA TRP A 377 -12.63 -50.58 9.11
C TRP A 377 -11.17 -50.46 8.66
N GLN A 378 -10.69 -51.43 7.87
CA GLN A 378 -9.29 -51.42 7.40
C GLN A 378 -8.99 -50.27 6.45
N ASN A 379 -10.00 -49.81 5.71
CA ASN A 379 -9.90 -48.69 4.78
C ASN A 379 -10.60 -47.43 5.32
N HIS A 380 -10.85 -47.39 6.64
CA HIS A 380 -11.45 -46.24 7.29
C HIS A 380 -10.42 -45.12 7.45
N TRP A 381 -10.74 -43.91 6.99
CA TRP A 381 -9.86 -42.75 7.08
C TRP A 381 -10.63 -41.48 7.44
N HIS A 382 -9.87 -40.49 7.92
CA HIS A 382 -10.35 -39.15 8.27
C HIS A 382 -9.45 -38.12 7.61
N CYS A 383 -10.04 -37.01 7.16
CA CYS A 383 -9.24 -35.85 6.83
C CYS A 383 -8.66 -35.23 8.11
N THR A 384 -7.49 -34.61 8.01
CA THR A 384 -6.86 -33.89 9.13
C THR A 384 -7.37 -32.47 9.31
N GLN A 385 -8.07 -31.93 8.30
CA GLN A 385 -8.44 -30.52 8.19
C GLN A 385 -9.95 -30.28 8.29
N ASP A 386 -10.77 -31.33 8.22
CA ASP A 386 -12.22 -31.26 8.38
C ASP A 386 -12.77 -32.53 9.07
N SER A 387 -14.09 -32.64 9.16
CA SER A 387 -14.78 -33.78 9.76
C SER A 387 -15.11 -34.91 8.76
N SER A 388 -14.58 -34.87 7.54
CA SER A 388 -14.86 -35.85 6.49
C SER A 388 -14.22 -37.20 6.78
N TYR A 389 -14.92 -38.27 6.42
CA TYR A 389 -14.49 -39.64 6.63
C TYR A 389 -14.99 -40.59 5.54
N GLY A 390 -14.28 -41.68 5.30
CA GLY A 390 -14.62 -42.66 4.27
C GLY A 390 -14.10 -44.07 4.58
N ASN A 391 -14.57 -45.08 3.82
CA ASN A 391 -14.30 -46.51 4.08
C ASN A 391 -13.78 -47.30 2.83
N GLY A 392 -13.32 -46.61 1.77
CA GLY A 392 -12.96 -47.21 0.47
C GLY A 392 -11.45 -47.44 0.26
N VAL A 393 -11.07 -48.52 -0.44
CA VAL A 393 -9.67 -48.95 -0.73
C VAL A 393 -8.95 -48.04 -1.73
N LEU A 394 -9.68 -47.59 -2.75
CA LEU A 394 -9.24 -46.54 -3.67
C LEU A 394 -10.00 -45.32 -3.22
N ILE A 395 -9.32 -44.27 -2.74
CA ILE A 395 -9.92 -43.02 -2.26
C ILE A 395 -10.87 -42.48 -3.33
N PRO A 396 -12.20 -42.70 -3.32
CA PRO A 396 -13.10 -42.01 -4.23
C PRO A 396 -13.65 -40.89 -3.37
N GLN A 397 -12.81 -39.89 -3.14
CA GLN A 397 -13.25 -38.61 -2.63
C GLN A 397 -14.22 -38.05 -3.66
N LYS A 398 -15.48 -38.39 -3.47
CA LYS A 398 -16.58 -37.81 -4.19
C LYS A 398 -17.58 -37.35 -3.15
N GLY A 399 -17.18 -36.35 -2.37
CA GLY A 399 -18.13 -35.32 -1.99
C GLY A 399 -18.74 -34.73 -3.28
N GLU A 400 -19.95 -34.21 -3.22
CA GLU A 400 -20.62 -33.63 -4.40
C GLU A 400 -19.80 -32.50 -5.06
N THR A 401 -18.82 -31.94 -4.34
CA THR A 401 -17.92 -30.87 -4.75
C THR A 401 -16.51 -31.32 -5.15
N ASP A 402 -16.15 -32.60 -5.03
CA ASP A 402 -14.79 -33.08 -5.32
C ASP A 402 -14.60 -33.34 -6.83
N PRO A 403 -13.46 -32.93 -7.43
CA PRO A 403 -13.16 -33.13 -8.85
C PRO A 403 -12.95 -34.60 -9.21
N ASP A 404 -13.02 -34.93 -10.50
CA ASP A 404 -12.75 -36.30 -10.97
C ASP A 404 -11.27 -36.68 -10.73
N MET A 405 -11.02 -37.97 -10.49
CA MET A 405 -9.67 -38.53 -10.40
C MET A 405 -8.82 -38.31 -11.65
N HIS A 406 -9.47 -38.15 -12.82
CA HIS A 406 -8.78 -37.89 -14.09
C HIS A 406 -8.67 -36.40 -14.42
N ASP A 407 -9.08 -35.53 -13.50
CA ASP A 407 -8.87 -34.09 -13.65
C ASP A 407 -7.36 -33.80 -13.77
N PRO A 408 -6.94 -33.02 -14.79
CA PRO A 408 -5.53 -32.67 -14.97
C PRO A 408 -4.90 -32.04 -13.73
N GLU A 409 -5.64 -31.26 -12.93
CA GLU A 409 -5.09 -30.66 -11.70
C GLU A 409 -4.81 -31.70 -10.60
N VAL A 410 -5.65 -32.73 -10.47
CA VAL A 410 -5.45 -33.84 -9.52
C VAL A 410 -4.22 -34.66 -9.93
N LEU A 411 -4.09 -34.97 -11.22
CA LEU A 411 -2.97 -35.74 -11.76
C LEU A 411 -1.62 -35.00 -11.65
N VAL A 412 -1.60 -33.69 -11.88
CA VAL A 412 -0.37 -32.88 -11.82
C VAL A 412 0.05 -32.58 -10.38
N SER A 413 -0.91 -32.31 -9.49
CA SER A 413 -0.61 -32.01 -8.08
C SER A 413 -0.18 -33.25 -7.28
N GLY A 414 -0.61 -34.45 -7.71
CA GLY A 414 -0.37 -35.70 -6.97
C GLY A 414 -1.12 -35.78 -5.64
N LEU A 415 -2.06 -34.84 -5.41
CA LEU A 415 -2.96 -34.82 -4.26
C LEU A 415 -4.22 -35.62 -4.58
N THR A 416 -4.93 -36.07 -3.54
CA THR A 416 -6.23 -36.71 -3.73
C THR A 416 -7.32 -35.64 -4.01
N PRO A 417 -8.43 -35.97 -4.71
CA PRO A 417 -9.45 -34.98 -5.11
C PRO A 417 -9.98 -34.04 -4.00
N HIS A 418 -10.32 -34.58 -2.83
CA HIS A 418 -10.70 -33.80 -1.64
C HIS A 418 -9.52 -33.04 -1.06
N GLU A 419 -8.30 -33.59 -1.05
CA GLU A 419 -7.11 -32.82 -0.61
C GLU A 419 -6.83 -31.63 -1.53
N LEU A 420 -7.23 -31.69 -2.81
CA LEU A 420 -7.16 -30.57 -3.74
C LEU A 420 -8.17 -29.47 -3.37
N VAL A 421 -9.40 -29.85 -3.03
CA VAL A 421 -10.47 -28.94 -2.58
C VAL A 421 -10.14 -28.36 -1.20
N ASP A 422 -9.80 -29.21 -0.25
CA ASP A 422 -9.41 -28.83 1.11
C ASP A 422 -8.14 -27.99 1.14
N GLY A 423 -7.15 -28.36 0.33
CA GLY A 423 -5.93 -27.61 0.12
C GLY A 423 -6.16 -26.28 -0.61
N GLY A 424 -7.33 -26.09 -1.23
CA GLY A 424 -7.79 -24.83 -1.81
C GLY A 424 -8.24 -23.80 -0.78
N ARG A 425 -8.53 -24.21 0.47
CA ARG A 425 -8.76 -23.26 1.58
C ARG A 425 -7.51 -22.42 1.80
N THR A 426 -7.71 -21.14 2.10
CA THR A 426 -6.63 -20.19 2.29
C THR A 426 -6.38 -19.89 3.76
N THR A 427 -5.13 -19.68 4.12
CA THR A 427 -4.70 -19.18 5.42
C THR A 427 -3.72 -18.03 5.25
N GLU A 428 -3.59 -17.19 6.27
CA GLU A 428 -2.65 -16.08 6.26
C GLU A 428 -1.23 -16.56 6.59
N CYS A 429 -0.27 -16.14 5.79
CA CYS A 429 1.15 -16.36 6.09
C CYS A 429 1.59 -15.46 7.25
N HIS A 430 2.07 -16.05 8.34
CA HIS A 430 2.57 -15.33 9.52
C HIS A 430 3.76 -14.38 9.25
N LEU A 431 4.44 -14.49 8.11
CA LEU A 431 5.58 -13.63 7.74
C LEU A 431 5.14 -12.40 6.95
N CYS A 432 4.23 -12.56 5.97
CA CYS A 432 3.86 -11.47 5.06
C CYS A 432 2.38 -11.09 5.09
N ASN A 433 1.56 -11.78 5.88
CA ASN A 433 0.10 -11.67 5.97
C ASN A 433 -0.62 -11.81 4.61
N LYS A 434 0.04 -12.39 3.60
CA LYS A 434 -0.64 -12.74 2.35
C LYS A 434 -1.51 -13.97 2.58
N ILE A 435 -2.68 -13.95 1.94
CA ILE A 435 -3.61 -15.06 1.89
C ILE A 435 -3.04 -16.09 0.90
N VAL A 436 -2.75 -17.29 1.38
CA VAL A 436 -2.13 -18.38 0.61
C VAL A 436 -2.94 -19.65 0.79
N ARG A 437 -3.13 -20.42 -0.28
CA ARG A 437 -3.81 -21.72 -0.22
C ARG A 437 -3.00 -22.69 0.65
N LEU A 438 -3.67 -23.52 1.45
CA LEU A 438 -3.02 -24.48 2.36
C LEU A 438 -2.05 -25.40 1.62
N ARG A 439 -2.42 -25.85 0.41
CA ARG A 439 -1.55 -26.68 -0.44
C ARG A 439 -0.28 -25.95 -0.89
N ASP A 440 -0.37 -24.64 -1.09
CA ASP A 440 0.72 -23.78 -1.57
C ASP A 440 1.53 -23.14 -0.42
N MET A 441 1.12 -23.32 0.83
CA MET A 441 1.83 -22.73 1.98
C MET A 441 3.30 -23.19 2.04
N LYS A 442 3.58 -24.46 1.72
CA LYS A 442 4.95 -24.98 1.70
C LYS A 442 5.82 -24.33 0.62
N THR A 443 5.28 -24.13 -0.58
CA THR A 443 6.01 -23.47 -1.69
C THR A 443 6.17 -21.98 -1.43
N HIS A 444 5.15 -21.34 -0.85
CA HIS A 444 5.19 -19.96 -0.41
C HIS A 444 6.26 -19.70 0.67
N LEU A 445 6.33 -20.54 1.71
CA LEU A 445 7.38 -20.43 2.73
C LEU A 445 8.78 -20.67 2.14
N ARG A 446 8.92 -21.60 1.19
CA ARG A 446 10.18 -21.76 0.43
C ARG A 446 10.54 -20.52 -0.39
N HIS A 447 9.55 -19.83 -0.96
CA HIS A 447 9.80 -18.56 -1.66
C HIS A 447 10.29 -17.48 -0.68
N HIS A 448 9.73 -17.42 0.53
CA HIS A 448 10.24 -16.57 1.60
C HIS A 448 11.69 -16.88 1.95
N ASP A 449 12.04 -18.16 2.10
CA ASP A 449 13.42 -18.56 2.37
C ASP A 449 14.37 -18.18 1.22
N LEU A 450 13.95 -18.37 -0.03
CA LEU A 450 14.75 -17.98 -1.19
C LEU A 450 14.94 -16.46 -1.26
N GLU A 451 13.88 -15.69 -1.05
CA GLU A 451 13.97 -14.22 -0.97
C GLU A 451 14.87 -13.76 0.18
N ARG A 452 14.76 -14.41 1.35
CA ARG A 452 15.58 -14.11 2.53
C ARG A 452 17.06 -14.32 2.21
N LEU A 453 17.40 -15.38 1.47
CA LEU A 453 18.77 -15.69 1.07
C LEU A 453 19.28 -14.85 -0.10
N SER A 454 18.41 -14.41 -1.02
CA SER A 454 18.80 -13.65 -2.20
C SER A 454 18.83 -12.14 -1.99
N LYS A 455 18.26 -11.63 -0.88
CA LYS A 455 18.20 -10.19 -0.60
C LYS A 455 19.60 -9.64 -0.31
N PRO A 456 20.03 -8.57 -1.01
CA PRO A 456 21.27 -7.90 -0.67
C PRO A 456 21.18 -7.26 0.72
N PRO A 457 22.32 -7.09 1.42
CA PRO A 457 22.33 -6.45 2.72
C PRO A 457 21.80 -5.01 2.61
N PRO A 458 20.97 -4.56 3.57
CA PRO A 458 20.37 -3.24 3.53
C PRO A 458 21.43 -2.15 3.60
N ARG A 459 21.22 -1.03 2.90
CA ARG A 459 22.16 0.09 2.93
C ARG A 459 21.96 0.85 4.24
N VAL A 460 23.03 0.95 5.02
CA VAL A 460 23.05 1.70 6.28
C VAL A 460 23.77 3.03 6.13
N CYS A 461 23.38 3.99 6.96
CA CYS A 461 24.10 5.26 7.06
C CYS A 461 25.59 5.02 7.36
N LEU A 462 26.48 5.61 6.56
CA LEU A 462 27.94 5.47 6.72
C LEU A 462 28.49 6.17 7.96
N ASN A 463 27.67 6.97 8.64
CA ASN A 463 28.02 7.44 9.97
C ASN A 463 27.97 6.29 10.97
N ARG A 464 29.14 5.88 11.48
CA ARG A 464 29.31 4.78 12.43
C ARG A 464 28.57 4.97 13.74
N ASN A 465 28.17 6.19 14.08
CA ASN A 465 27.34 6.49 15.26
C ASN A 465 25.83 6.49 14.96
N CYS A 466 25.40 6.12 13.76
CA CYS A 466 24.00 6.18 13.32
C CYS A 466 23.47 4.78 13.02
N GLY A 467 22.39 4.38 13.69
CA GLY A 467 21.66 3.13 13.45
C GLY A 467 20.43 3.33 12.57
N ARG A 468 20.56 4.08 11.47
CA ARG A 468 19.49 4.25 10.46
C ARG A 468 19.89 3.59 9.14
N THR A 469 18.92 2.97 8.49
CA THR A 469 19.01 2.53 7.10
C THR A 469 18.72 3.68 6.14
N LEU A 470 19.22 3.57 4.92
CA LEU A 470 18.94 4.49 3.81
C LEU A 470 17.73 4.03 3.00
N ASP A 471 17.40 2.74 3.04
CA ASP A 471 16.33 2.10 2.27
C ASP A 471 14.98 2.06 3.02
N GLY A 472 14.86 2.80 4.13
CA GLY A 472 13.70 2.73 5.03
C GLY A 472 12.38 3.20 4.39
N ARG A 473 11.30 2.44 4.65
CA ARG A 473 9.91 2.68 4.20
C ARG A 473 9.32 4.06 4.55
N SER A 474 9.98 4.90 5.34
CA SER A 474 9.51 6.23 5.74
C SER A 474 10.12 7.39 4.94
N VAL A 475 11.02 7.13 3.98
CA VAL A 475 11.65 8.18 3.17
C VAL A 475 11.66 7.77 1.70
N GLN A 476 10.48 7.60 1.12
CA GLN A 476 10.28 7.85 -0.33
C GLN A 476 10.07 9.36 -0.59
N SER A 477 10.36 10.21 0.40
CA SER A 477 10.40 11.65 0.25
C SER A 477 11.68 12.03 -0.49
N ALA A 478 11.53 12.47 -1.74
CA ALA A 478 12.49 13.20 -2.56
C ALA A 478 13.98 12.89 -2.30
N SER A 479 14.59 12.16 -3.24
CA SER A 479 16.04 12.02 -3.36
C SER A 479 16.73 13.38 -3.22
N THR A 480 17.21 13.69 -2.01
CA THR A 480 17.89 14.96 -1.75
C THR A 480 19.26 14.86 -2.40
N PRO A 481 19.63 15.76 -3.33
CA PRO A 481 20.94 15.72 -3.96
C PRO A 481 22.05 15.73 -2.90
N GLY A 482 22.84 14.66 -2.82
CA GLY A 482 23.98 14.54 -1.89
C GLY A 482 23.82 13.54 -0.73
N THR A 483 22.60 13.09 -0.39
CA THR A 483 22.42 12.05 0.65
C THR A 483 22.90 10.69 0.17
N ASP A 484 22.57 10.36 -1.08
CA ASP A 484 22.90 9.06 -1.69
C ASP A 484 24.35 8.96 -2.11
N THR A 485 24.98 10.09 -2.48
CA THR A 485 26.39 10.14 -2.89
C THR A 485 27.33 9.99 -1.71
N LEU A 486 27.03 10.62 -0.56
CA LEU A 486 27.81 10.49 0.67
C LEU A 486 27.43 9.28 1.52
N GLY A 487 26.31 8.60 1.22
CA GLY A 487 25.81 7.46 1.99
C GLY A 487 25.35 7.85 3.40
N LEU A 488 24.80 9.06 3.58
CA LEU A 488 24.34 9.57 4.87
C LEU A 488 22.82 9.72 4.88
N CYS A 489 22.17 9.34 5.98
CA CYS A 489 20.74 9.64 6.16
C CYS A 489 20.49 11.15 6.24
N SER A 490 19.25 11.56 5.94
CA SER A 490 18.81 12.97 5.99
C SER A 490 19.21 13.70 7.27
N PHE A 491 19.10 13.05 8.44
CA PHE A 491 19.52 13.61 9.72
C PHE A 491 21.04 13.85 9.82
N CYS A 492 21.87 12.93 9.32
CA CYS A 492 23.32 13.07 9.37
C CYS A 492 23.82 14.09 8.34
N PHE A 493 23.17 14.15 7.19
CA PHE A 493 23.47 15.06 6.10
C PHE A 493 22.95 16.49 6.35
N GLY A 494 21.83 16.68 7.04
CA GLY A 494 21.21 18.00 7.22
C GLY A 494 22.14 19.07 7.81
N SER A 495 23.04 18.69 8.72
CA SER A 495 24.06 19.61 9.26
C SER A 495 25.19 20.00 8.29
N LEU A 496 25.32 19.29 7.16
CA LEU A 496 26.31 19.54 6.11
C LEU A 496 25.68 20.21 4.88
N TYR A 497 24.35 20.15 4.77
CA TYR A 497 23.59 20.71 3.66
C TYR A 497 23.68 22.23 3.62
N VAL A 498 24.01 22.75 2.45
CA VAL A 498 24.02 24.16 2.11
C VAL A 498 23.68 24.24 0.62
N ASP A 499 22.80 25.16 0.25
CA ASP A 499 22.33 25.35 -1.13
C ASP A 499 23.33 26.10 -2.03
N THR A 500 24.63 25.95 -1.77
CA THR A 500 25.71 26.57 -2.54
C THR A 500 26.27 25.57 -3.54
N TYR A 501 26.27 25.92 -4.83
CA TYR A 501 26.88 25.12 -5.88
C TYR A 501 28.39 24.91 -5.63
N ASP A 502 28.80 23.66 -5.42
CA ASP A 502 30.18 23.25 -5.08
C ASP A 502 30.59 22.02 -5.91
N PRO A 503 30.94 22.19 -7.20
CA PRO A 503 31.22 21.09 -8.12
C PRO A 503 32.49 20.30 -7.76
N GLU A 504 33.43 20.93 -7.04
CA GLU A 504 34.67 20.28 -6.59
C GLU A 504 34.56 19.70 -5.16
N GLY A 505 33.43 19.92 -4.46
CA GLY A 505 33.23 19.47 -3.09
C GLY A 505 34.14 20.12 -2.03
N LYS A 506 34.86 21.20 -2.39
CA LYS A 506 35.85 21.84 -1.50
C LYS A 506 35.18 22.54 -0.32
N ALA A 507 34.02 23.16 -0.53
CA ALA A 507 33.26 23.79 0.55
C ALA A 507 32.64 22.73 1.47
N LEU A 508 32.13 21.64 0.90
CA LEU A 508 31.64 20.47 1.65
C LEU A 508 32.75 19.84 2.52
N ARG A 509 33.96 19.65 1.97
CA ARG A 509 35.13 19.16 2.73
C ARG A 509 35.44 20.05 3.94
N ARG A 510 35.48 21.37 3.74
CA ARG A 510 35.71 22.34 4.83
C ARG A 510 34.59 22.31 5.88
N ARG A 511 33.35 22.03 5.49
CA ARG A 511 32.23 21.85 6.44
C ARG A 511 32.42 20.59 7.28
N ILE A 512 32.82 19.49 6.66
CA ILE A 512 33.12 18.23 7.34
C ILE A 512 34.26 18.42 8.35
N GLU A 513 35.36 19.04 7.95
CA GLU A 513 36.50 19.37 8.84
C GLU A 513 36.09 20.24 10.02
N ARG A 514 35.34 21.32 9.76
CA ARG A 514 34.82 22.21 10.81
C ARG A 514 33.91 21.47 11.80
N ARG A 515 33.08 20.55 11.31
CA ARG A 515 32.22 19.73 12.16
C ARG A 515 33.03 18.83 13.08
N TYR A 516 34.05 18.15 12.54
CA TYR A 516 34.98 17.33 13.32
C TYR A 516 35.74 18.14 14.39
N LEU A 517 36.26 19.32 14.00
CA LEU A 517 36.93 20.24 14.93
C LEU A 517 36.01 20.66 16.07
N SER A 518 34.78 21.07 15.75
CA SER A 518 33.81 21.49 16.77
C SER A 518 33.50 20.34 17.74
N GLN A 519 33.18 19.13 17.25
CA GLN A 519 32.85 18.03 18.16
C GLN A 519 34.03 17.60 19.05
N MET A 520 35.28 17.72 18.58
CA MET A 520 36.46 17.32 19.37
C MET A 520 36.94 18.42 20.33
N MET A 521 36.74 19.70 20.01
CA MET A 521 37.16 20.83 20.85
C MET A 521 36.10 21.28 21.86
N THR A 522 34.89 21.60 21.37
CA THR A 522 33.80 22.10 22.22
C THR A 522 32.93 20.95 22.71
N GLY A 523 32.72 19.95 21.87
CA GLY A 523 31.79 18.85 22.15
C GLY A 523 30.36 19.19 21.75
N CYS A 524 29.49 18.17 21.74
CA CYS A 524 28.08 18.32 21.36
C CYS A 524 27.18 18.82 22.51
N GLY A 525 27.69 18.89 23.74
CA GLY A 525 26.94 19.31 24.93
C GLY A 525 25.90 18.29 25.42
N LYS A 526 25.84 17.08 24.84
CA LYS A 526 24.88 16.03 25.23
C LYS A 526 25.52 15.02 26.19
N PRO A 527 24.90 14.74 27.36
CA PRO A 527 25.47 13.85 28.37
C PRO A 527 25.40 12.36 27.99
N TRP A 528 24.42 11.98 27.17
CA TRP A 528 24.25 10.62 26.66
C TRP A 528 25.12 10.31 25.44
N CYS A 529 25.88 11.29 24.94
CA CYS A 529 26.72 11.09 23.77
C CYS A 529 27.78 10.03 24.09
N GLN A 530 27.89 9.02 23.23
CA GLN A 530 28.92 7.99 23.34
C GLN A 530 29.88 8.01 22.14
N ASN A 531 30.03 9.12 21.43
CA ASN A 531 30.96 9.20 20.28
C ASN A 531 32.42 9.41 20.77
N GLU A 532 33.35 8.56 20.32
CA GLU A 532 34.79 8.65 20.63
C GLU A 532 35.44 9.93 20.06
N TYR A 533 34.91 10.40 18.94
CA TYR A 533 35.38 11.62 18.27
C TYR A 533 34.64 12.86 18.78
N CYS A 534 34.03 12.80 19.97
CA CYS A 534 33.39 13.92 20.64
C CYS A 534 33.99 14.15 22.04
N LYS A 535 34.23 15.41 22.42
CA LYS A 535 34.72 15.75 23.77
C LYS A 535 33.81 15.21 24.87
N ASN A 536 32.50 15.51 24.80
CA ASN A 536 31.53 14.98 25.77
C ASN A 536 31.45 13.45 25.74
N GLY A 537 31.54 12.83 24.56
CA GLY A 537 31.45 11.38 24.44
C GLY A 537 32.65 10.63 25.02
N ARG A 538 33.86 11.17 24.85
CA ARG A 538 35.05 10.64 25.54
C ARG A 538 34.94 10.76 27.06
N GLN A 539 34.39 11.86 27.56
CA GLN A 539 34.17 12.04 29.00
C GLN A 539 33.14 11.03 29.54
N ALA A 540 32.04 10.80 28.80
CA ALA A 540 30.99 9.86 29.21
C ALA A 540 31.42 8.38 29.17
N ARG A 541 32.36 8.00 28.28
CA ARG A 541 32.88 6.63 28.19
C ARG A 541 33.94 6.27 29.25
N GLN A 542 34.43 7.23 30.04
CA GLN A 542 35.46 6.90 31.04
C GLN A 542 34.86 6.06 32.18
N PRO A 543 35.45 4.90 32.50
CA PRO A 543 35.04 4.14 33.67
C PRO A 543 35.35 4.95 34.93
N SER A 544 34.38 5.03 35.84
CA SER A 544 34.45 5.71 37.14
C SER A 544 35.43 5.07 38.15
N SER A 545 36.40 4.28 37.68
CA SER A 545 37.32 3.47 38.49
C SER A 545 38.80 3.81 38.30
N ILE A 546 39.14 4.99 37.76
CA ILE A 546 40.53 5.49 37.71
C ILE A 546 40.72 6.51 38.85
N PRO A 547 41.75 6.39 39.71
CA PRO A 547 41.99 7.33 40.79
C PRO A 547 42.15 8.75 40.27
N MET A 548 41.68 9.72 41.07
CA MET A 548 41.68 11.19 40.90
C MET A 548 43.04 11.87 40.57
N ASN A 549 44.05 11.13 40.12
CA ASN A 549 45.40 11.64 39.86
C ASN A 549 45.91 11.41 38.43
N VAL A 550 45.01 11.12 37.48
CA VAL A 550 45.32 11.24 36.05
C VAL A 550 44.65 12.50 35.53
N THR A 551 45.45 13.39 34.94
CA THR A 551 45.04 14.66 34.35
C THR A 551 43.77 14.50 33.50
N PRO A 552 42.77 15.39 33.65
CA PRO A 552 41.58 15.35 32.81
C PRO A 552 42.03 15.43 31.36
N LEU A 553 41.67 14.39 30.58
CA LEU A 553 42.02 14.17 29.18
C LEU A 553 42.35 15.49 28.48
N GLU A 554 43.65 15.72 28.23
CA GLU A 554 44.16 16.99 27.69
C GLU A 554 43.24 17.46 26.57
N SER A 555 42.81 18.73 26.64
CA SER A 555 42.17 19.38 25.51
C SER A 555 43.09 19.21 24.31
N MET A 556 42.71 18.32 23.38
CA MET A 556 43.55 18.04 22.21
C MET A 556 43.78 19.36 21.48
N SER A 557 45.04 19.67 21.20
CA SER A 557 45.38 20.84 20.40
C SER A 557 44.73 20.74 19.01
N VAL A 558 44.45 21.88 18.38
CA VAL A 558 43.90 21.92 17.01
C VAL A 558 44.78 21.11 16.06
N ALA A 559 46.10 21.19 16.20
CA ALA A 559 47.05 20.43 15.39
C ALA A 559 46.87 18.90 15.55
N ASN A 560 46.69 18.42 16.77
CA ASN A 560 46.48 16.99 17.04
C ASN A 560 45.11 16.51 16.53
N ILE A 561 44.07 17.34 16.66
CA ILE A 561 42.74 17.04 16.12
C ILE A 561 42.81 16.94 14.59
N LEU A 562 43.41 17.93 13.93
CA LEU A 562 43.58 17.94 12.47
C LEU A 562 44.36 16.72 11.98
N ALA A 563 45.44 16.34 12.67
CA ALA A 563 46.21 15.14 12.34
C ALA A 563 45.37 13.85 12.46
N THR A 564 44.45 13.80 13.42
CA THR A 564 43.56 12.63 13.64
C THR A 564 42.47 12.54 12.58
N ILE A 565 41.88 13.67 12.16
CA ILE A 565 40.71 13.68 11.26
C ILE A 565 41.11 13.68 9.78
N LYS A 566 42.33 14.15 9.45
CA LYS A 566 42.84 14.20 8.08
C LYS A 566 42.67 12.88 7.30
N PRO A 567 43.03 11.70 7.83
CA PRO A 567 42.80 10.44 7.10
C PRO A 567 41.30 10.15 6.85
N PHE A 568 40.41 10.56 7.76
CA PHE A 568 38.97 10.38 7.55
C PHE A 568 38.42 11.32 6.50
N VAL A 569 38.90 12.57 6.46
CA VAL A 569 38.45 13.56 5.49
C VAL A 569 39.00 13.26 4.09
N ASP A 570 40.27 12.84 4.00
CA ASP A 570 40.94 12.53 2.75
C ASP A 570 40.37 11.26 2.08
N ALA A 571 39.81 10.33 2.87
CA ALA A 571 39.18 9.11 2.37
C ALA A 571 37.79 9.34 1.73
N ILE A 572 37.14 10.47 1.98
CA ILE A 572 35.77 10.72 1.50
C ILE A 572 35.80 11.03 0.01
N CYS A 573 35.02 10.28 -0.77
CA CYS A 573 34.81 10.60 -2.17
C CYS A 573 33.81 11.75 -2.28
N LEU A 574 34.28 12.90 -2.78
CA LEU A 574 33.47 14.12 -2.97
C LEU A 574 33.21 14.43 -4.45
N GLN A 575 33.68 13.58 -5.37
CA GLN A 575 33.52 13.75 -6.81
C GLN A 575 32.10 13.39 -7.25
N SER A 576 31.50 14.24 -8.08
CA SER A 576 30.20 14.00 -8.69
C SER A 576 30.23 12.72 -9.53
N GLY A 577 29.40 11.72 -9.15
CA GLY A 577 29.20 10.48 -9.90
C GLY A 577 29.71 9.20 -9.21
N ASN A 578 30.54 9.31 -8.18
CA ASN A 578 31.01 8.15 -7.40
C ASN A 578 30.31 8.08 -6.03
N LEU A 579 29.97 6.86 -5.61
CA LEU A 579 29.44 6.61 -4.27
C LEU A 579 30.59 6.60 -3.25
N ASN A 580 30.44 7.38 -2.19
CA ASN A 580 31.34 7.34 -1.06
C ASN A 580 31.19 6.01 -0.30
N THR A 581 32.31 5.39 0.06
CA THR A 581 32.38 4.20 0.92
C THR A 581 33.05 4.48 2.26
N ALA A 582 33.65 5.66 2.43
CA ALA A 582 34.36 6.02 3.64
C ALA A 582 33.39 6.29 4.81
N PRO A 583 33.69 5.80 6.03
CA PRO A 583 32.85 5.99 7.19
C PRO A 583 32.95 7.41 7.76
N PHE A 584 31.86 7.87 8.37
CA PHE A 584 31.83 9.11 9.15
C PHE A 584 31.71 8.82 10.65
N TYR A 585 32.18 9.75 11.48
CA TYR A 585 32.13 9.64 12.94
C TYR A 585 31.56 10.91 13.58
N PHE A 586 30.43 11.36 13.05
CA PHE A 586 29.75 12.55 13.56
C PHE A 586 28.85 12.21 14.74
N CYS A 587 28.69 13.16 15.66
CA CYS A 587 27.61 13.10 16.65
C CYS A 587 26.24 13.05 15.96
N THR A 588 25.38 12.17 16.47
CA THR A 588 24.00 11.94 15.99
C THR A 588 23.01 12.26 17.11
N ASP A 589 21.72 12.13 16.82
CA ASP A 589 20.65 12.17 17.81
C ASP A 589 20.63 10.91 18.70
N GLN A 590 19.97 11.02 19.86
CA GLN A 590 19.93 9.97 20.87
C GLN A 590 19.38 8.65 20.33
N LEU A 591 18.29 8.71 19.56
CA LEU A 591 17.66 7.52 18.98
C LEU A 591 18.61 6.83 17.99
N GLY A 592 19.21 7.59 17.07
CA GLY A 592 20.19 7.07 16.11
C GLY A 592 21.40 6.40 16.79
N GLN A 593 21.93 7.00 17.85
CA GLN A 593 23.06 6.44 18.61
C GLN A 593 22.66 5.20 19.42
N GLN A 594 21.50 5.22 20.09
CA GLN A 594 21.00 4.07 20.85
C GLN A 594 20.75 2.87 19.94
N ARG A 595 20.08 3.07 18.80
CA ARG A 595 19.85 2.00 17.80
C ARG A 595 21.15 1.39 17.30
N ARG A 596 22.18 2.22 17.08
CA ARG A 596 23.49 1.76 16.66
C ARG A 596 24.13 0.84 17.71
N ILE A 597 24.11 1.25 18.98
CA ILE A 597 24.66 0.48 20.09
C ILE A 597 23.95 -0.87 20.22
N LEU A 598 22.61 -0.88 20.14
CA LEU A 598 21.82 -2.13 20.19
C LEU A 598 22.14 -3.05 19.01
N ALA A 599 22.28 -2.50 17.80
CA ALA A 599 22.64 -3.28 16.61
C ALA A 599 24.04 -3.89 16.71
N GLU A 600 25.03 -3.13 17.22
CA GLU A 600 26.39 -3.63 17.45
C GLU A 600 26.43 -4.71 18.53
N MET A 601 25.61 -4.57 19.57
CA MET A 601 25.45 -5.60 20.61
C MET A 601 24.88 -6.90 20.03
N ILE A 602 23.81 -6.84 19.24
CA ILE A 602 23.21 -8.02 18.59
C ILE A 602 24.23 -8.69 17.64
N ALA A 603 24.96 -7.90 16.86
CA ALA A 603 25.99 -8.42 15.96
C ALA A 603 27.14 -9.10 16.72
N ALA A 604 27.52 -8.59 17.91
CA ALA A 604 28.56 -9.19 18.75
C ALA A 604 28.07 -10.43 19.51
N GLU A 605 26.81 -10.46 19.95
CA GLU A 605 26.20 -11.59 20.65
C GLU A 605 26.21 -12.87 19.80
N GLY A 606 25.97 -12.75 18.49
CA GLY A 606 25.99 -13.87 17.55
C GLY A 606 27.35 -14.58 17.46
N SER A 607 28.44 -13.92 17.86
CA SER A 607 29.78 -14.53 17.91
C SER A 607 30.07 -15.30 19.19
N VAL A 608 29.28 -15.09 20.27
CA VAL A 608 29.57 -15.60 21.62
C VAL A 608 28.55 -16.64 22.08
N ALA A 609 27.27 -16.41 21.78
CA ALA A 609 26.22 -17.40 22.01
C ALA A 609 26.17 -18.37 20.82
N SER A 610 25.81 -19.64 21.05
CA SER A 610 25.61 -20.67 20.01
C SER A 610 24.42 -20.37 19.05
N GLY A 611 24.08 -19.10 18.86
CA GLY A 611 23.04 -18.60 17.96
C GLY A 611 23.57 -18.27 16.58
N LYS A 612 22.65 -17.91 15.67
CA LYS A 612 22.99 -17.49 14.30
C LYS A 612 23.71 -16.14 14.33
N GLU A 613 24.80 -16.02 13.58
CA GLU A 613 25.53 -14.76 13.41
C GLU A 613 24.96 -14.00 12.21
N TYR A 614 24.66 -12.71 12.40
CA TYR A 614 24.11 -11.82 11.38
C TYR A 614 25.06 -10.67 11.09
N ASP A 615 24.97 -10.19 9.85
CA ASP A 615 25.72 -9.04 9.40
C ASP A 615 25.20 -7.73 10.01
N LEU A 616 26.11 -6.80 10.31
CA LEU A 616 25.76 -5.56 11.02
C LEU A 616 24.68 -4.73 10.30
N PRO A 617 24.66 -4.62 8.96
CA PRO A 617 23.57 -3.95 8.26
C PRO A 617 22.17 -4.53 8.57
N TRP A 618 22.06 -5.86 8.65
CA TRP A 618 20.82 -6.54 9.03
C TRP A 618 20.43 -6.23 10.47
N CYS A 619 21.39 -6.22 11.39
CA CYS A 619 21.14 -5.84 12.78
C CYS A 619 20.67 -4.38 12.92
N VAL A 620 21.16 -3.47 12.08
CA VAL A 620 20.69 -2.07 12.06
C VAL A 620 19.26 -1.99 11.53
N ALA A 621 18.96 -2.70 10.45
CA ALA A 621 17.62 -2.74 9.88
C ALA A 621 16.59 -3.34 10.85
N SER A 622 16.95 -4.41 11.58
CA SER A 622 16.05 -5.05 12.54
C SER A 622 15.70 -4.11 13.69
N VAL A 623 16.71 -3.45 14.28
CA VAL A 623 16.53 -2.51 15.39
C VAL A 623 15.73 -1.27 14.96
N GLU A 624 15.89 -0.82 13.72
CA GLU A 624 15.08 0.25 13.16
C GLU A 624 13.61 -0.17 12.97
N ALA A 625 13.38 -1.35 12.39
CA ALA A 625 12.03 -1.88 12.14
C ALA A 625 11.24 -2.16 13.43
N THR A 626 11.91 -2.56 14.51
CA THR A 626 11.27 -2.90 15.78
C THR A 626 11.29 -1.77 16.80
N GLY A 627 11.83 -0.60 16.44
CA GLY A 627 11.87 0.56 17.31
C GLY A 627 12.81 0.43 18.51
N GLY A 628 13.76 -0.50 18.50
CA GLY A 628 14.73 -0.71 19.59
C GLY A 628 14.44 -1.87 20.55
N ASP A 629 13.40 -2.67 20.30
CA ASP A 629 13.11 -3.87 21.08
C ASP A 629 14.01 -5.04 20.64
N LEU A 630 14.86 -5.52 21.55
CA LEU A 630 15.85 -6.57 21.30
C LEU A 630 15.22 -7.93 20.96
N SER A 631 14.13 -8.30 21.63
CA SER A 631 13.50 -9.62 21.42
C SER A 631 12.87 -9.68 20.04
N LYS A 632 12.11 -8.65 19.69
CA LYS A 632 11.50 -8.51 18.36
C LYS A 632 12.55 -8.36 17.26
N ALA A 633 13.66 -7.66 17.55
CA ALA A 633 14.75 -7.50 16.59
C ALA A 633 15.40 -8.86 16.24
N ARG A 634 15.53 -9.77 17.21
CA ARG A 634 16.04 -11.13 16.96
C ARG A 634 15.07 -11.96 16.13
N GLU A 635 13.79 -11.95 16.47
CA GLU A 635 12.74 -12.62 15.68
C GLU A 635 12.68 -12.09 14.24
N TRP A 636 12.83 -10.78 14.06
CA TRP A 636 12.90 -10.17 12.75
C TRP A 636 14.12 -10.66 11.95
N LEU A 637 15.29 -10.78 12.58
CA LEU A 637 16.49 -11.30 11.91
C LEU A 637 16.32 -12.75 11.45
N GLU A 638 15.72 -13.61 12.28
CA GLU A 638 15.47 -15.01 11.91
C GLU A 638 14.56 -15.15 10.69
N ASN A 639 13.55 -14.28 10.59
CA ASN A 639 12.55 -14.32 9.53
C ASN A 639 12.99 -13.62 8.24
N TRP A 640 13.83 -12.59 8.32
CA TRP A 640 14.10 -11.66 7.20
C TRP A 640 15.56 -11.55 6.80
N ALA A 641 16.51 -11.94 7.66
CA ALA A 641 17.93 -11.83 7.37
C ALA A 641 18.57 -13.21 7.12
N PRO A 642 19.49 -13.32 6.16
CA PRO A 642 20.36 -14.47 6.01
C PRO A 642 21.41 -14.48 7.15
N ALA A 643 21.66 -15.66 7.72
CA ALA A 643 22.76 -15.83 8.65
C ALA A 643 24.08 -16.00 7.88
N LYS A 644 25.21 -15.53 8.41
CA LYS A 644 26.52 -15.59 7.74
C LYS A 644 26.90 -17.01 7.28
N ASN A 645 26.55 -18.03 8.07
CA ASN A 645 26.83 -19.42 7.76
C ASN A 645 25.93 -20.01 6.65
N GLU A 646 24.79 -19.38 6.39
CA GLU A 646 23.83 -19.79 5.34
C GLU A 646 24.19 -19.15 3.99
N GLU A 647 24.68 -17.89 3.96
CA GLU A 647 25.15 -17.22 2.75
C GLU A 647 26.31 -17.97 2.07
N ALA A 648 27.22 -18.54 2.86
CA ALA A 648 28.36 -19.32 2.36
C ALA A 648 27.95 -20.60 1.59
N ARG A 649 26.73 -21.11 1.78
CA ARG A 649 26.22 -22.30 1.08
C ARG A 649 25.55 -22.01 -0.26
N VAL A 650 25.14 -20.76 -0.51
CA VAL A 650 24.46 -20.35 -1.75
C VAL A 650 25.47 -20.01 -2.86
N LEU A 651 26.73 -19.77 -2.50
CA LEU A 651 27.82 -19.37 -3.41
C LEU A 651 28.72 -20.55 -3.88
N CYS A 652 28.36 -21.80 -3.59
CA CYS A 652 29.08 -23.01 -4.00
C CYS A 652 28.32 -23.83 -5.05
#